data_AF-A0A7C3A1L1-F1
#
_entry.id   AF-A0A7C3A1L1-F1
#
_cell.length_a   1.000
_cell.length_b   1.000
_cell.length_c   1.000
_cell.angle_alpha   90.00
_cell.angle_beta   90.00
_cell.angle_gamma   90.00
#
_symmetry.space_group_name_H-M   'P 1'
#
loop_
_entity.id
_entity.type
_entity.pdbx_description
1 polymer ?
#
loop_
_entity_poly.entity_id
_entity_poly.type
_entity_poly.pdbx_seq_one_letter_code
_entity_poly.pdbx_strand_id
1 'polypeptide(L)'
;MSAVYSGLCPNCGGDITGERLEAGLPCDRCLPQPAPEPLCALLRRQGTLQHLAARCQVEERLAAFSTLFERCVGAPPSTLQITWAKRVLAGDSFAIATLPGTGKTTFGLVMALFQNGHRLLIVPTRLLVQQAADRLQQYAQRAGQTITVAVRTGETPGPIPEAFDILVTTLMYFHRHHAEIGAVRYQYIFVDDVDALLRNSRATDHLFGLLGFEPADLQRALATTDLATLAALRQKKRPTVLLLSSATVRPRGRRALLFQRLLGFDVQRAAVQLRAVTDAARSVGSLAEAVTAAADFIRTWGGGGLVFLPLTAGRAAVAAVTAALRDQGVTAQSYDEADLAAYAAGAVQVLVGLAHSQNPLVRGLDLPHVVRYALFLDVPKMTIPLRPSEEPGALFALLLALRPLLPAEEVSLALGVVRRALGRRPEQIARSPRLQARLAEVQAWLATVLADPTLPQRIAAADDLALAEEEGQIVLVVGDAAAYLQASGRTSRLFPGGLARGLSIVYVQDRKAFRSLQRRLRLFTTQEIEWHDLDRLDLARLMAAIDADRALIRRWQAGEIVGRLPDLFRTTLLVVESPTKARTIARFFGRPQARWVDEALTYELPLGDRLLVLSASLGHVVDLVTQQGVYGVLVDGVTRPIYGTIKQCTVCGSQFVDQGCPQHPRAPARDKRRLLQALGRVAFEVQEVLIGTDPDAEGEKIAYDLLALLRPMAARVARIEFHEVTPRAFQAALQAPRTVDRRRVQAQIVRRIADRWVGFALSQRLWAVFGRRGLSAGRVQTPVLGWVIERADQAQQEKAVLRLRFDGYLLEREYPDLDRAEAVWRSLDRLRVRVVGTEERRVNPPPFVTATVLREAAHLLGLSASRTMALLQELFERGLITYHRTDSLHIAPEGRAVARTYLEENGLGHLFEGRSWGPPGVHEAIRPTRPQDRQTVELLLGTGLLELSQPRLALRLYDLIFRHFLASQCRPALVRYARLRLETPVEAWEAEVPV
;
A
#
# COMPACT_ATOMS: atom_id res chain seq x y z
N MET A 1 -16.35 -32.61 9.79
CA MET A 1 -16.84 -31.99 11.04
C MET A 1 -17.52 -30.69 10.66
N SER A 2 -18.83 -30.58 10.94
CA SER A 2 -19.58 -29.34 10.83
C SER A 2 -19.30 -28.49 12.07
N ALA A 3 -18.86 -27.24 11.88
CA ALA A 3 -18.68 -26.28 12.98
C ALA A 3 -19.95 -25.44 13.18
N VAL A 4 -20.24 -25.05 14.42
CA VAL A 4 -21.33 -24.14 14.75
C VAL A 4 -20.76 -22.77 15.10
N TYR A 5 -21.29 -21.71 14.51
CA TYR A 5 -20.93 -20.32 14.80
C TYR A 5 -22.06 -19.69 15.61
N SER A 6 -21.80 -19.49 16.91
CA SER A 6 -22.82 -19.02 17.83
C SER A 6 -23.06 -17.52 17.69
N GLY A 7 -24.33 -17.16 17.55
CA GLY A 7 -24.79 -15.78 17.42
C GLY A 7 -24.24 -15.05 16.19
N LEU A 8 -24.05 -15.75 15.07
CA LEU A 8 -23.36 -15.25 13.88
C LEU A 8 -24.16 -15.38 12.57
N CYS A 9 -25.45 -15.71 12.64
CA CYS A 9 -26.34 -15.61 11.48
C CYS A 9 -26.36 -14.16 10.93
N PRO A 10 -26.12 -13.96 9.63
CA PRO A 10 -26.05 -12.62 9.03
C PRO A 10 -27.37 -11.84 9.07
N ASN A 11 -28.50 -12.54 9.23
CA ASN A 11 -29.83 -11.93 9.23
C ASN A 11 -30.37 -11.69 10.66
N CYS A 12 -30.50 -12.74 11.48
CA CYS A 12 -31.09 -12.62 12.83
C CYS A 12 -30.08 -12.58 13.99
N GLY A 13 -28.79 -12.81 13.72
CA GLY A 13 -27.78 -12.90 14.78
C GLY A 13 -27.90 -14.12 15.70
N GLY A 14 -28.69 -15.14 15.32
CA GLY A 14 -28.74 -16.44 16.01
C GLY A 14 -27.61 -17.39 15.59
N ASP A 15 -27.63 -18.62 16.12
CA ASP A 15 -26.63 -19.65 15.78
C ASP A 15 -26.79 -20.13 14.33
N ILE A 16 -25.65 -20.46 13.70
CA ILE A 16 -25.61 -20.91 12.30
C ILE A 16 -24.49 -21.94 12.09
N THR A 17 -24.71 -22.89 11.19
CA THR A 17 -23.69 -23.87 10.82
C THR A 17 -22.70 -23.30 9.81
N GLY A 18 -21.48 -23.83 9.82
CA GLY A 18 -20.45 -23.49 8.84
C GLY A 18 -20.89 -23.77 7.40
N GLU A 19 -21.61 -24.87 7.15
CA GLU A 19 -22.09 -25.19 5.79
C GLU A 19 -23.06 -24.12 5.24
N ARG A 20 -23.97 -23.60 6.07
CA ARG A 20 -24.91 -22.56 5.64
C ARG A 20 -24.21 -21.24 5.35
N LEU A 21 -23.24 -20.87 6.19
CA LEU A 21 -22.39 -19.70 5.97
C LEU A 21 -21.62 -19.79 4.65
N GLU A 22 -21.01 -20.95 4.36
CA GLU A 22 -20.30 -21.20 3.10
C GLU A 22 -21.23 -21.20 1.87
N ALA A 23 -22.48 -21.61 2.04
CA ALA A 23 -23.50 -21.50 1.00
C ALA A 23 -24.00 -20.05 0.81
N GLY A 24 -23.60 -19.11 1.68
CA GLY A 24 -24.06 -17.72 1.65
C GLY A 24 -25.49 -17.54 2.17
N LEU A 25 -25.99 -18.49 2.96
CA LEU A 25 -27.37 -18.52 3.46
C LEU A 25 -27.43 -18.03 4.92
N PRO A 26 -28.58 -17.46 5.37
CA PRO A 26 -28.84 -17.23 6.78
C PRO A 26 -29.19 -18.56 7.48
N CYS A 27 -29.41 -18.57 8.80
CA CYS A 27 -29.72 -19.82 9.53
C CYS A 27 -31.07 -20.43 9.11
N ASP A 28 -31.30 -21.69 9.47
CA ASP A 28 -32.52 -22.45 9.10
C ASP A 28 -33.80 -21.77 9.62
N ARG A 29 -33.73 -21.03 10.74
CA ARG A 29 -34.87 -20.26 11.27
C ARG A 29 -35.26 -19.08 10.38
N CYS A 30 -34.29 -18.48 9.68
CA CYS A 30 -34.55 -17.34 8.80
C CYS A 30 -34.96 -17.77 7.39
N LEU A 31 -34.40 -18.88 6.92
CA LEU A 31 -34.66 -19.43 5.59
C LEU A 31 -34.59 -20.97 5.66
N PRO A 32 -35.71 -21.65 5.96
CA PRO A 32 -35.75 -23.10 6.12
C PRO A 32 -35.36 -23.84 4.84
N GLN A 33 -35.83 -23.35 3.68
CA GLN A 33 -35.54 -23.94 2.37
C GLN A 33 -34.94 -22.88 1.44
N PRO A 34 -33.73 -23.09 0.91
CA PRO A 34 -33.16 -22.21 -0.11
C PRO A 34 -33.93 -22.36 -1.43
N ALA A 35 -34.00 -21.27 -2.20
CA ALA A 35 -34.65 -21.20 -3.51
C ALA A 35 -33.79 -20.36 -4.46
N PRO A 36 -33.97 -20.47 -5.79
CA PRO A 36 -33.14 -19.76 -6.78
C PRO A 36 -33.40 -18.25 -6.86
N GLU A 37 -34.37 -17.73 -6.11
CA GLU A 37 -34.69 -16.29 -6.05
C GLU A 37 -33.62 -15.48 -5.29
N PRO A 38 -33.49 -14.16 -5.55
CA PRO A 38 -32.60 -13.29 -4.78
C PRO A 38 -32.91 -13.32 -3.28
N LEU A 39 -31.86 -13.40 -2.44
CA LEU A 39 -31.98 -13.54 -0.99
C LEU A 39 -32.89 -12.48 -0.34
N CYS A 40 -32.80 -11.22 -0.80
CA CYS A 40 -33.64 -10.13 -0.30
C CYS A 40 -35.13 -10.34 -0.59
N ALA A 41 -35.48 -10.87 -1.76
CA ALA A 41 -36.87 -11.19 -2.09
C ALA A 41 -37.39 -12.35 -1.23
N LEU A 42 -36.58 -13.39 -1.03
CA LEU A 42 -36.93 -14.55 -0.20
C LEU A 42 -37.19 -14.16 1.26
N LEU A 43 -36.31 -13.37 1.86
CA LEU A 43 -36.45 -12.93 3.25
C LEU A 43 -37.65 -12.00 3.45
N ARG A 44 -37.99 -11.17 2.47
CA ARG A 44 -39.21 -10.35 2.52
C ARG A 44 -40.47 -11.19 2.41
N ARG A 45 -40.50 -12.15 1.46
CA ARG A 45 -41.63 -13.05 1.28
C ARG A 45 -41.93 -13.86 2.55
N GLN A 46 -40.88 -14.28 3.25
CA GLN A 46 -41.02 -15.01 4.52
C GLN A 46 -41.25 -14.10 5.74
N GLY A 47 -41.20 -12.77 5.59
CA GLY A 47 -41.33 -11.84 6.72
C GLY A 47 -40.18 -11.94 7.74
N THR A 48 -39.02 -12.45 7.33
CA THR A 48 -37.87 -12.74 8.21
C THR A 48 -36.73 -11.72 8.06
N LEU A 49 -36.86 -10.72 7.19
CA LEU A 49 -35.82 -9.71 6.93
C LEU A 49 -35.53 -8.86 8.19
N GLN A 50 -34.30 -8.95 8.70
CA GLN A 50 -33.83 -8.22 9.89
C GLN A 50 -32.55 -7.42 9.58
N HIS A 51 -31.37 -7.88 10.01
CA HIS A 51 -30.12 -7.12 9.86
C HIS A 51 -29.69 -6.91 8.40
N LEU A 52 -30.23 -7.69 7.45
CA LEU A 52 -29.97 -7.54 6.03
C LEU A 52 -30.81 -6.44 5.35
N ALA A 53 -31.75 -5.79 6.04
CA ALA A 53 -32.68 -4.83 5.45
C ALA A 53 -31.98 -3.65 4.75
N ALA A 54 -30.98 -3.04 5.39
CA ALA A 54 -30.23 -1.92 4.83
C ALA A 54 -29.50 -2.29 3.53
N ARG A 55 -28.94 -3.51 3.48
CA ARG A 55 -28.31 -4.04 2.27
C ARG A 55 -29.33 -4.20 1.14
N CYS A 56 -30.48 -4.81 1.44
CA CYS A 56 -31.53 -5.03 0.45
C CYS A 56 -32.05 -3.71 -0.16
N GLN A 57 -32.17 -2.66 0.67
CA GLN A 57 -32.53 -1.33 0.19
C GLN A 57 -31.49 -0.74 -0.78
N VAL A 58 -30.19 -0.95 -0.50
CA VAL A 58 -29.12 -0.51 -1.41
C VAL A 58 -29.15 -1.29 -2.72
N GLU A 59 -29.37 -2.61 -2.69
CA GLU A 59 -29.46 -3.44 -3.90
C GLU A 59 -30.61 -2.98 -4.83
N GLU A 60 -31.76 -2.64 -4.27
CA GLU A 60 -32.90 -2.12 -5.04
C GLU A 60 -32.61 -0.76 -5.67
N ARG A 61 -32.10 0.17 -4.88
CA ARG A 61 -31.73 1.51 -5.37
C ARG A 61 -30.62 1.43 -6.43
N LEU A 62 -29.71 0.47 -6.30
CA LEU A 62 -28.65 0.22 -7.27
C LEU A 62 -29.22 -0.26 -8.61
N ALA A 63 -30.24 -1.12 -8.61
CA ALA A 63 -30.91 -1.55 -9.83
C ALA A 63 -31.58 -0.38 -10.56
N ALA A 64 -32.27 0.50 -9.81
CA ALA A 64 -32.86 1.72 -10.34
C ALA A 64 -31.80 2.69 -10.89
N PHE A 65 -30.71 2.91 -10.15
CA PHE A 65 -29.58 3.73 -10.60
C PHE A 65 -28.94 3.19 -11.88
N SER A 66 -28.74 1.88 -11.97
CA SER A 66 -28.12 1.24 -13.15
C SER A 66 -28.97 1.44 -14.39
N THR A 67 -30.30 1.34 -14.25
CA THR A 67 -31.26 1.60 -15.33
C THR A 67 -31.20 3.06 -15.78
N LEU A 68 -31.16 4.02 -14.84
CA LEU A 68 -31.00 5.44 -15.17
C LEU A 68 -29.66 5.70 -15.86
N PHE A 69 -28.59 5.13 -15.35
CA PHE A 69 -27.24 5.30 -15.88
C PHE A 69 -27.15 4.82 -17.34
N GLU A 70 -27.75 3.67 -17.63
CA GLU A 70 -27.80 3.12 -18.99
C GLU A 70 -28.59 4.02 -19.95
N ARG A 71 -29.69 4.62 -19.51
CA ARG A 71 -30.45 5.61 -20.31
C ARG A 71 -29.63 6.88 -20.60
N CYS A 72 -28.93 7.41 -19.59
CA CYS A 72 -28.13 8.63 -19.75
C CYS A 72 -26.91 8.43 -20.66
N VAL A 73 -26.15 7.35 -20.41
CA VAL A 73 -24.83 7.13 -20.98
C VAL A 73 -24.87 6.24 -22.23
N GLY A 74 -25.93 5.44 -22.41
CA GLY A 74 -26.05 4.44 -23.47
C GLY A 74 -25.29 3.14 -23.16
N ALA A 75 -24.86 2.93 -21.91
CA ALA A 75 -24.16 1.73 -21.46
C ALA A 75 -24.36 1.54 -19.94
N PRO A 76 -24.38 0.30 -19.43
CA PRO A 76 -24.49 0.05 -17.99
C PRO A 76 -23.28 0.60 -17.24
N PRO A 77 -23.42 0.92 -15.93
CA PRO A 77 -22.31 1.38 -15.12
C PRO A 77 -21.22 0.29 -15.03
N SER A 78 -19.96 0.72 -15.10
CA SER A 78 -18.81 -0.14 -14.85
C SER A 78 -18.78 -0.66 -13.40
N THR A 79 -17.97 -1.67 -13.13
CA THR A 79 -17.81 -2.23 -11.78
C THR A 79 -17.36 -1.22 -10.75
N LEU A 80 -16.42 -0.34 -11.11
CA LEU A 80 -15.99 0.76 -10.24
C LEU A 80 -17.18 1.66 -9.89
N GLN A 81 -18.00 2.01 -10.88
CA GLN A 81 -19.18 2.86 -10.68
C GLN A 81 -20.27 2.15 -9.87
N ILE A 82 -20.41 0.83 -10.00
CA ILE A 82 -21.30 0.03 -9.13
C ILE A 82 -20.80 0.09 -7.68
N THR A 83 -19.51 -0.08 -7.43
CA THR A 83 -18.92 0.04 -6.09
C THR A 83 -19.13 1.45 -5.51
N TRP A 84 -18.93 2.51 -6.32
CA TRP A 84 -19.19 3.88 -5.89
C TRP A 84 -20.68 4.14 -5.63
N ALA A 85 -21.56 3.60 -6.47
CA ALA A 85 -23.00 3.69 -6.29
C ALA A 85 -23.42 3.05 -4.97
N LYS A 86 -22.97 1.82 -4.67
CA LYS A 86 -23.24 1.16 -3.39
C LYS A 86 -22.87 2.04 -2.18
N ARG A 87 -21.71 2.71 -2.22
CA ARG A 87 -21.26 3.63 -1.16
C ARG A 87 -22.17 4.86 -1.04
N VAL A 88 -22.45 5.56 -2.15
CA VAL A 88 -23.32 6.74 -2.13
C VAL A 88 -24.73 6.39 -1.66
N LEU A 89 -25.28 5.26 -2.14
CA LEU A 89 -26.61 4.78 -1.78
C LEU A 89 -26.70 4.31 -0.32
N ALA A 90 -25.58 3.84 0.25
CA ALA A 90 -25.45 3.56 1.69
C ALA A 90 -25.24 4.83 2.55
N GLY A 91 -25.10 6.02 1.92
CA GLY A 91 -24.91 7.30 2.61
C GLY A 91 -23.44 7.64 2.96
N ASP A 92 -22.48 6.89 2.43
CA ASP A 92 -21.06 7.06 2.74
C ASP A 92 -20.44 8.22 1.91
N SER A 93 -19.68 9.09 2.56
CA SER A 93 -18.81 10.07 1.90
C SER A 93 -17.43 9.46 1.66
N PHE A 94 -16.83 9.68 0.49
CA PHE A 94 -15.51 9.15 0.16
C PHE A 94 -14.83 9.95 -0.96
N ALA A 95 -13.50 9.79 -1.07
CA ALA A 95 -12.76 10.20 -2.26
C ALA A 95 -12.55 9.00 -3.18
N ILE A 96 -12.71 9.20 -4.50
CA ILE A 96 -12.59 8.16 -5.51
C ILE A 96 -11.11 7.80 -5.71
N ALA A 97 -10.71 6.67 -5.11
CA ALA A 97 -9.36 6.10 -5.12
C ALA A 97 -8.96 5.42 -6.45
N THR A 98 -9.30 6.00 -7.60
CA THR A 98 -9.07 5.37 -8.91
C THR A 98 -8.34 6.28 -9.87
N LEU A 99 -8.14 5.81 -11.09
CA LEU A 99 -7.34 6.46 -12.11
C LEU A 99 -8.16 7.54 -12.85
N PRO A 100 -7.51 8.55 -13.43
CA PRO A 100 -8.18 9.45 -14.36
C PRO A 100 -8.79 8.67 -15.53
N GLY A 101 -9.92 9.14 -16.06
CA GLY A 101 -10.59 8.51 -17.20
C GLY A 101 -11.55 7.38 -16.85
N THR A 102 -11.63 6.90 -15.60
CA THR A 102 -12.61 5.87 -15.19
C THR A 102 -14.08 6.38 -15.10
N GLY A 103 -14.42 7.47 -15.78
CA GLY A 103 -15.77 8.04 -15.76
C GLY A 103 -16.21 8.66 -14.41
N LYS A 104 -15.28 9.27 -13.65
CA LYS A 104 -15.57 9.90 -12.35
C LYS A 104 -16.58 11.04 -12.47
N THR A 105 -16.33 11.97 -13.39
CA THR A 105 -17.22 13.09 -13.67
C THR A 105 -18.56 12.57 -14.17
N THR A 106 -18.59 11.65 -15.14
CA THR A 106 -19.84 11.01 -15.62
C THR A 106 -20.64 10.40 -14.48
N PHE A 107 -20.01 9.60 -13.61
CA PHE A 107 -20.67 9.05 -12.43
C PHE A 107 -21.19 10.15 -11.50
N GLY A 108 -20.37 11.17 -11.23
CA GLY A 108 -20.74 12.28 -10.36
C GLY A 108 -21.97 13.04 -10.85
N LEU A 109 -22.07 13.26 -12.18
CA LEU A 109 -23.21 13.92 -12.83
C LEU A 109 -24.46 13.02 -12.81
N VAL A 110 -24.35 11.75 -13.22
CA VAL A 110 -25.50 10.83 -13.23
C VAL A 110 -26.00 10.54 -11.82
N MET A 111 -25.11 10.44 -10.83
CA MET A 111 -25.51 10.31 -9.43
C MET A 111 -26.19 11.58 -8.91
N ALA A 112 -25.77 12.77 -9.36
CA ALA A 112 -26.49 14.00 -9.03
C ALA A 112 -27.91 14.02 -9.62
N LEU A 113 -28.10 13.49 -10.84
CA LEU A 113 -29.43 13.31 -11.43
C LEU A 113 -30.29 12.33 -10.63
N PHE A 114 -29.70 11.21 -10.20
CA PHE A 114 -30.40 10.16 -9.46
C PHE A 114 -30.85 10.58 -8.04
N GLN A 115 -30.03 11.38 -7.35
CA GLN A 115 -30.34 11.85 -6.01
C GLN A 115 -31.41 12.93 -6.02
N ASN A 116 -32.19 13.03 -4.95
CA ASN A 116 -33.24 14.04 -4.79
C ASN A 116 -32.72 15.27 -4.01
N GLY A 117 -33.53 16.34 -3.91
CA GLY A 117 -33.20 17.57 -3.18
C GLY A 117 -32.18 18.45 -3.90
N HIS A 118 -31.51 19.40 -3.24
CA HIS A 118 -30.49 20.20 -3.92
C HIS A 118 -29.15 19.46 -4.03
N ARG A 119 -28.48 19.60 -5.17
CA ARG A 119 -27.17 18.99 -5.46
C ARG A 119 -26.16 20.07 -5.84
N LEU A 120 -24.92 19.94 -5.36
CA LEU A 120 -23.85 20.90 -5.62
C LEU A 120 -22.69 20.23 -6.35
N LEU A 121 -22.28 20.79 -7.49
CA LEU A 121 -21.13 20.35 -8.27
C LEU A 121 -20.07 21.46 -8.31
N ILE A 122 -18.89 21.16 -7.77
CA ILE A 122 -17.75 22.08 -7.74
C ILE A 122 -16.67 21.55 -8.70
N VAL A 123 -16.39 22.29 -9.76
CA VAL A 123 -15.40 21.94 -10.80
C VAL A 123 -14.28 23.00 -10.88
N PRO A 124 -13.09 22.66 -11.42
CA PRO A 124 -11.92 23.53 -11.26
C PRO A 124 -11.86 24.75 -12.17
N THR A 125 -12.35 24.62 -13.40
CA THR A 125 -12.22 25.66 -14.43
C THR A 125 -13.59 26.10 -14.91
N ARG A 126 -13.69 27.34 -15.40
CA ARG A 126 -14.93 27.87 -16.01
C ARG A 126 -15.39 26.98 -17.17
N LEU A 127 -14.45 26.54 -17.99
CA LEU A 127 -14.70 25.62 -19.08
C LEU A 127 -15.41 24.33 -18.62
N LEU A 128 -14.94 23.72 -17.52
CA LEU A 128 -15.56 22.50 -17.00
C LEU A 128 -16.94 22.74 -16.38
N VAL A 129 -17.25 23.97 -15.95
CA VAL A 129 -18.61 24.33 -15.50
C VAL A 129 -19.60 24.21 -16.65
N GLN A 130 -19.28 24.83 -17.80
CA GLN A 130 -20.16 24.80 -18.96
C GLN A 130 -20.32 23.36 -19.48
N GLN A 131 -19.20 22.63 -19.63
CA GLN A 131 -19.24 21.23 -20.08
C GLN A 131 -20.04 20.32 -19.13
N ALA A 132 -20.00 20.56 -17.82
CA ALA A 132 -20.79 19.80 -16.86
C ALA A 132 -22.29 20.14 -16.95
N ALA A 133 -22.64 21.41 -17.13
CA ALA A 133 -24.02 21.86 -17.28
C ALA A 133 -24.67 21.30 -18.56
N ASP A 134 -23.98 21.39 -19.69
CA ASP A 134 -24.47 20.89 -20.99
C ASP A 134 -24.70 19.37 -20.93
N ARG A 135 -23.74 18.63 -20.34
CA ARG A 135 -23.86 17.17 -20.14
C ARG A 135 -25.04 16.80 -19.24
N LEU A 136 -25.30 17.57 -18.16
CA LEU A 136 -26.45 17.30 -17.29
C LEU A 136 -27.77 17.47 -18.01
N GLN A 137 -27.93 18.53 -18.81
CA GLN A 137 -29.13 18.75 -19.62
C GLN A 137 -29.32 17.62 -20.63
N GLN A 138 -28.24 17.23 -21.33
CA GLN A 138 -28.27 16.11 -22.28
C GLN A 138 -28.67 14.79 -21.61
N TYR A 139 -28.10 14.47 -20.44
CA TYR A 139 -28.44 13.25 -19.71
C TYR A 139 -29.88 13.27 -19.19
N ALA A 140 -30.36 14.41 -18.69
CA ALA A 140 -31.73 14.56 -18.24
C ALA A 140 -32.73 14.35 -19.40
N GLN A 141 -32.47 14.93 -20.58
CA GLN A 141 -33.28 14.71 -21.78
C GLN A 141 -33.33 13.23 -22.18
N ARG A 142 -32.18 12.55 -22.22
CA ARG A 142 -32.11 11.10 -22.52
C ARG A 142 -32.84 10.24 -21.49
N ALA A 143 -32.84 10.66 -20.23
CA ALA A 143 -33.54 9.97 -19.15
C ALA A 143 -35.06 10.27 -19.10
N GLY A 144 -35.56 11.21 -19.91
CA GLY A 144 -36.94 11.69 -19.84
C GLY A 144 -37.23 12.50 -18.57
N GLN A 145 -36.22 13.18 -18.02
CA GLN A 145 -36.32 14.01 -16.83
C GLN A 145 -36.19 15.49 -17.17
N THR A 146 -36.96 16.33 -16.49
CA THR A 146 -36.80 17.79 -16.52
C THR A 146 -36.08 18.23 -15.26
N ILE A 147 -34.98 18.97 -15.41
CA ILE A 147 -34.19 19.48 -14.29
C ILE A 147 -33.88 20.97 -14.50
N THR A 148 -33.71 21.69 -13.40
CA THR A 148 -33.22 23.07 -13.42
C THR A 148 -31.76 23.12 -12.99
N VAL A 149 -30.86 23.40 -13.94
CA VAL A 149 -29.41 23.53 -13.68
C VAL A 149 -29.04 25.01 -13.55
N ALA A 150 -28.58 25.41 -12.37
CA ALA A 150 -28.05 26.75 -12.13
C ALA A 150 -26.53 26.75 -12.36
N VAL A 151 -26.04 27.67 -13.19
CA VAL A 151 -24.59 27.86 -13.46
C VAL A 151 -24.13 29.19 -12.87
N ARG A 152 -23.07 29.17 -12.05
CA ARG A 152 -22.48 30.38 -11.48
C ARG A 152 -20.96 30.38 -11.55
N THR A 153 -20.39 31.38 -12.23
CA THR A 153 -18.94 31.60 -12.35
C THR A 153 -18.59 33.07 -12.11
N GLY A 154 -17.31 33.43 -12.21
CA GLY A 154 -16.91 34.84 -12.11
C GLY A 154 -17.44 35.74 -13.25
N GLU A 155 -17.88 35.16 -14.37
CA GLU A 155 -18.43 35.88 -15.54
C GLU A 155 -19.96 35.84 -15.60
N THR A 156 -20.58 34.89 -14.89
CA THR A 156 -22.03 34.85 -14.63
C THR A 156 -22.30 35.15 -13.16
N PRO A 157 -21.94 36.35 -12.66
CA PRO A 157 -22.24 36.75 -11.29
C PRO A 157 -23.75 36.99 -11.15
N GLY A 158 -24.30 36.62 -10.00
CA GLY A 158 -25.71 36.82 -9.68
C GLY A 158 -26.18 35.89 -8.57
N PRO A 159 -27.32 36.19 -7.92
CA PRO A 159 -27.86 35.36 -6.84
C PRO A 159 -28.19 33.96 -7.37
N ILE A 160 -28.05 32.95 -6.54
CA ILE A 160 -28.50 31.59 -6.81
C ILE A 160 -30.04 31.65 -6.96
N PRO A 161 -30.61 31.08 -8.04
CA PRO A 161 -32.07 31.09 -8.23
C PRO A 161 -32.77 30.43 -7.03
N GLU A 162 -33.97 30.90 -6.67
CA GLU A 162 -34.73 30.27 -5.57
C GLU A 162 -35.15 28.83 -5.89
N ALA A 163 -35.45 28.54 -7.16
CA ALA A 163 -35.81 27.22 -7.65
C ALA A 163 -34.70 26.64 -8.54
N PHE A 164 -33.97 25.65 -8.03
CA PHE A 164 -33.02 24.86 -8.81
C PHE A 164 -32.85 23.44 -8.24
N ASP A 165 -32.48 22.50 -9.11
CA ASP A 165 -32.17 21.13 -8.72
C ASP A 165 -30.67 20.96 -8.46
N ILE A 166 -29.85 21.46 -9.40
CA ILE A 166 -28.40 21.26 -9.42
C ILE A 166 -27.69 22.59 -9.62
N LEU A 167 -26.78 22.94 -8.71
CA LEU A 167 -25.89 24.09 -8.84
C LEU A 167 -24.50 23.62 -9.32
N VAL A 168 -24.03 24.17 -10.45
CA VAL A 168 -22.69 23.93 -10.99
C VAL A 168 -21.87 25.21 -10.87
N THR A 169 -20.73 25.12 -10.20
CA THR A 169 -19.89 26.30 -9.93
C THR A 169 -18.39 26.00 -9.90
N THR A 170 -17.59 27.05 -9.95
CA THR A 170 -16.13 26.96 -9.73
C THR A 170 -15.79 27.01 -8.24
N LEU A 171 -14.65 26.43 -7.86
CA LEU A 171 -14.17 26.52 -6.48
C LEU A 171 -13.98 27.96 -5.98
N MET A 172 -13.53 28.87 -6.86
CA MET A 172 -13.31 30.28 -6.48
C MET A 172 -14.63 31.00 -6.20
N TYR A 173 -15.65 30.76 -7.03
CA TYR A 173 -16.98 31.31 -6.80
C TYR A 173 -17.58 30.73 -5.51
N PHE A 174 -17.48 29.41 -5.31
CA PHE A 174 -17.90 28.76 -4.07
C PHE A 174 -17.28 29.41 -2.83
N HIS A 175 -15.98 29.68 -2.85
CA HIS A 175 -15.30 30.31 -1.72
C HIS A 175 -15.81 31.74 -1.45
N ARG A 176 -15.97 32.56 -2.50
CA ARG A 176 -16.41 33.95 -2.37
C ARG A 176 -17.87 34.07 -1.91
N HIS A 177 -18.73 33.19 -2.40
CA HIS A 177 -20.18 33.19 -2.14
C HIS A 177 -20.61 32.10 -1.15
N HIS A 178 -19.72 31.70 -0.25
CA HIS A 178 -19.96 30.57 0.66
C HIS A 178 -21.17 30.77 1.60
N ALA A 179 -21.51 32.01 1.98
CA ALA A 179 -22.63 32.31 2.85
C ALA A 179 -23.97 32.01 2.15
N GLU A 180 -24.11 32.46 0.90
CA GLU A 180 -25.29 32.24 0.06
C GLU A 180 -25.43 30.74 -0.30
N ILE A 181 -24.35 30.13 -0.77
CA ILE A 181 -24.33 28.68 -1.07
C ILE A 181 -24.62 27.87 0.19
N GLY A 182 -24.13 28.31 1.36
CA GLY A 182 -24.32 27.66 2.65
C GLY A 182 -25.73 27.77 3.23
N ALA A 183 -26.57 28.68 2.72
CA ALA A 183 -27.98 28.78 3.11
C ALA A 183 -28.82 27.61 2.57
N VAL A 184 -28.38 26.98 1.48
CA VAL A 184 -29.08 25.85 0.85
C VAL A 184 -28.60 24.53 1.46
N ARG A 185 -29.54 23.60 1.70
CA ARG A 185 -29.24 22.24 2.15
C ARG A 185 -29.06 21.29 0.98
N TYR A 186 -27.84 20.78 0.82
CA TYR A 186 -27.51 19.80 -0.22
C TYR A 186 -27.57 18.36 0.30
N GLN A 187 -28.16 17.45 -0.48
CA GLN A 187 -28.11 16.01 -0.20
C GLN A 187 -26.85 15.35 -0.78
N TYR A 188 -26.32 15.92 -1.86
CA TYR A 188 -25.17 15.40 -2.57
C TYR A 188 -24.25 16.54 -3.02
N ILE A 189 -22.96 16.41 -2.73
CA ILE A 189 -21.92 17.35 -3.12
C ILE A 189 -20.84 16.57 -3.87
N PHE A 190 -20.53 16.98 -5.09
CA PHE A 190 -19.43 16.44 -5.89
C PHE A 190 -18.36 17.51 -6.09
N VAL A 191 -17.10 17.18 -5.78
CA VAL A 191 -15.96 18.05 -6.03
C VAL A 191 -14.99 17.34 -6.96
N ASP A 192 -14.86 17.87 -8.18
CA ASP A 192 -14.07 17.21 -9.23
C ASP A 192 -12.56 17.50 -9.09
N ASP A 193 -12.18 18.59 -8.43
CA ASP A 193 -10.78 18.94 -8.20
C ASP A 193 -10.45 19.20 -6.73
N VAL A 194 -9.95 18.15 -6.08
CA VAL A 194 -9.56 18.22 -4.67
C VAL A 194 -8.25 18.95 -4.45
N ASP A 195 -7.34 18.96 -5.42
CA ASP A 195 -6.07 19.66 -5.26
C ASP A 195 -6.28 21.17 -5.12
N ALA A 196 -7.24 21.73 -5.87
CA ALA A 196 -7.59 23.14 -5.77
C ALA A 196 -8.23 23.44 -4.41
N LEU A 197 -9.14 22.57 -3.96
CA LEU A 197 -9.81 22.67 -2.67
C LEU A 197 -8.80 22.68 -1.51
N LEU A 198 -7.85 21.74 -1.50
CA LEU A 198 -6.90 21.58 -0.41
C LEU A 198 -5.85 22.70 -0.32
N ARG A 199 -5.55 23.39 -1.43
CA ARG A 199 -4.69 24.58 -1.43
C ARG A 199 -5.37 25.77 -0.75
N ASN A 200 -6.69 25.87 -0.81
CA ASN A 200 -7.45 26.93 -0.15
C ASN A 200 -8.07 26.42 1.17
N SER A 201 -7.39 26.71 2.28
CA SER A 201 -7.84 26.28 3.61
C SER A 201 -9.22 26.82 3.99
N ARG A 202 -9.58 28.05 3.57
CA ARG A 202 -10.89 28.63 3.86
C ARG A 202 -12.00 27.95 3.06
N ALA A 203 -11.77 27.70 1.77
CA ALA A 203 -12.70 26.93 0.95
C ALA A 203 -12.95 25.52 1.52
N THR A 204 -11.90 24.87 2.04
CA THR A 204 -12.06 23.59 2.75
C THR A 204 -12.95 23.74 3.98
N ASP A 205 -12.76 24.78 4.80
CA ASP A 205 -13.60 25.03 5.98
C ASP A 205 -15.06 25.28 5.62
N HIS A 206 -15.32 26.07 4.56
CA HIS A 206 -16.68 26.29 4.05
C HIS A 206 -17.34 24.98 3.58
N LEU A 207 -16.59 24.08 2.93
CA LEU A 207 -17.12 22.77 2.53
C LEU A 207 -17.55 21.94 3.74
N PHE A 208 -16.76 21.94 4.82
CA PHE A 208 -17.15 21.26 6.06
C PHE A 208 -18.36 21.95 6.74
N GLY A 209 -18.52 23.27 6.57
CA GLY A 209 -19.73 23.98 6.98
C GLY A 209 -20.99 23.44 6.30
N LEU A 210 -20.94 23.13 5.00
CA LEU A 210 -22.06 22.49 4.28
C LEU A 210 -22.43 21.13 4.88
N LEU A 211 -21.44 20.40 5.42
CA LEU A 211 -21.64 19.11 6.08
C LEU A 211 -22.11 19.24 7.54
N GLY A 212 -22.27 20.46 8.06
CA GLY A 212 -22.78 20.75 9.40
C GLY A 212 -21.73 20.91 10.49
N PHE A 213 -20.46 21.11 10.13
CA PHE A 213 -19.40 21.34 11.12
C PHE A 213 -19.13 22.83 11.33
N GLU A 214 -19.08 23.23 12.60
CA GLU A 214 -18.74 24.60 12.98
C GLU A 214 -17.21 24.83 12.98
N PRO A 215 -16.73 26.08 12.83
CA PRO A 215 -15.29 26.37 12.90
C PRO A 215 -14.59 25.83 14.15
N ALA A 216 -15.29 25.83 15.29
CA ALA A 216 -14.80 25.26 16.55
C ALA A 216 -14.61 23.73 16.48
N ASP A 217 -15.49 23.02 15.78
CA ASP A 217 -15.38 21.58 15.56
C ASP A 217 -14.15 21.24 14.72
N LEU A 218 -13.86 22.05 13.68
CA LEU A 218 -12.68 21.87 12.84
C LEU A 218 -11.39 22.08 13.63
N GLN A 219 -11.33 23.11 14.46
CA GLN A 219 -10.17 23.37 15.31
C GLN A 219 -9.95 22.22 16.31
N ARG A 220 -11.02 21.76 16.97
CA ARG A 220 -10.96 20.63 17.91
C ARG A 220 -10.51 19.35 17.21
N ALA A 221 -11.07 19.06 16.04
CA ALA A 221 -10.69 17.93 15.23
C ALA A 221 -9.20 17.98 14.84
N LEU A 222 -8.66 19.16 14.52
CA LEU A 222 -7.23 19.32 14.18
C LEU A 222 -6.29 19.26 15.39
N ALA A 223 -6.77 19.56 16.59
CA ALA A 223 -5.99 19.57 17.82
C ALA A 223 -5.89 18.20 18.49
N THR A 224 -6.90 17.34 18.36
CA THR A 224 -6.96 16.04 19.05
C THR A 224 -6.53 14.86 18.18
N THR A 225 -6.03 13.80 18.82
CA THR A 225 -5.91 12.45 18.24
C THR A 225 -6.76 11.42 18.98
N ASP A 226 -7.54 11.86 19.98
CA ASP A 226 -8.41 10.98 20.75
C ASP A 226 -9.60 10.50 19.90
N LEU A 227 -9.73 9.18 19.79
CA LEU A 227 -10.75 8.54 18.96
C LEU A 227 -12.17 8.76 19.50
N ALA A 228 -12.35 8.87 20.82
CA ALA A 228 -13.67 9.10 21.41
C ALA A 228 -14.19 10.51 21.08
N THR A 229 -13.32 11.52 21.21
CA THR A 229 -13.62 12.90 20.80
C THR A 229 -13.95 12.97 19.31
N LEU A 230 -13.16 12.29 18.45
CA LEU A 230 -13.42 12.27 17.01
C LEU A 230 -14.74 11.57 16.66
N ALA A 231 -15.09 10.48 17.36
CA ALA A 231 -16.36 9.79 17.18
C ALA A 231 -17.55 10.69 17.53
N ALA A 232 -17.47 11.45 18.63
CA ALA A 232 -18.51 12.42 18.99
C ALA A 232 -18.66 13.54 17.95
N LEU A 233 -17.54 14.06 17.42
CA LEU A 233 -17.59 15.07 16.35
C LEU A 233 -18.24 14.51 15.08
N ARG A 234 -17.92 13.27 14.69
CA ARG A 234 -18.50 12.62 13.50
C ARG A 234 -20.03 12.53 13.55
N GLN A 235 -20.63 12.42 14.73
CA GLN A 235 -22.10 12.39 14.89
C GLN A 235 -22.79 13.70 14.48
N LYS A 236 -22.08 14.83 14.43
CA LYS A 236 -22.62 16.11 13.97
C LYS A 236 -22.79 16.20 12.45
N LYS A 237 -22.21 15.27 11.70
CA LYS A 237 -22.26 15.28 10.23
C LYS A 237 -23.72 15.19 9.78
N ARG A 238 -24.14 16.14 8.94
CA ARG A 238 -25.43 16.08 8.23
C ARG A 238 -25.49 14.85 7.32
N PRO A 239 -26.69 14.34 6.97
CA PRO A 239 -26.88 13.23 6.04
C PRO A 239 -26.60 13.62 4.57
N THR A 240 -25.59 14.48 4.35
CA THR A 240 -25.11 14.88 3.04
C THR A 240 -23.97 13.95 2.61
N VAL A 241 -24.06 13.43 1.39
CA VAL A 241 -22.99 12.65 0.79
C VAL A 241 -22.00 13.58 0.08
N LEU A 242 -20.73 13.47 0.46
CA LEU A 242 -19.62 14.17 -0.19
C LEU A 242 -18.83 13.17 -1.02
N LEU A 243 -18.83 13.37 -2.34
CA LEU A 243 -18.00 12.64 -3.28
C LEU A 243 -16.87 13.53 -3.77
N LEU A 244 -15.64 13.09 -3.56
CA LEU A 244 -14.45 13.80 -4.03
C LEU A 244 -13.75 13.00 -5.13
N SER A 245 -13.26 13.67 -6.17
CA SER A 245 -12.28 13.07 -7.08
C SER A 245 -10.95 12.77 -6.35
N SER A 246 -10.09 11.93 -6.93
CA SER A 246 -8.75 11.69 -6.37
C SER A 246 -7.88 12.95 -6.42
N ALA A 247 -7.02 13.17 -5.43
CA ALA A 247 -5.97 14.18 -5.55
C ALA A 247 -4.95 13.76 -6.62
N THR A 248 -4.39 14.72 -7.34
CA THR A 248 -3.33 14.52 -8.34
C THR A 248 -1.97 14.85 -7.76
N VAL A 249 -1.92 15.81 -6.83
CA VAL A 249 -0.72 16.21 -6.10
C VAL A 249 -0.81 15.67 -4.68
N ARG A 250 0.34 15.42 -4.05
CA ARG A 250 0.38 15.06 -2.64
C ARG A 250 -0.30 16.18 -1.82
N PRO A 251 -1.38 15.89 -1.09
CA PRO A 251 -2.00 16.86 -0.20
C PRO A 251 -0.99 17.44 0.79
N ARG A 252 -0.83 18.76 0.77
CA ARG A 252 -0.01 19.51 1.74
C ARG A 252 -0.95 20.27 2.69
N GLY A 253 -0.63 20.28 3.99
CA GLY A 253 -1.36 21.05 5.00
C GLY A 253 -2.29 20.24 5.91
N ARG A 254 -2.60 20.82 7.08
CA ARG A 254 -3.38 20.16 8.15
C ARG A 254 -4.85 19.94 7.78
N ARG A 255 -5.42 20.72 6.86
CA ARG A 255 -6.85 20.62 6.48
C ARG A 255 -7.20 19.31 5.78
N ALA A 256 -6.24 18.69 5.09
CA ALA A 256 -6.42 17.34 4.56
C ALA A 256 -6.73 16.29 5.66
N LEU A 257 -6.26 16.51 6.90
CA LEU A 257 -6.56 15.63 8.04
C LEU A 257 -8.03 15.68 8.47
N LEU A 258 -8.77 16.75 8.13
CA LEU A 258 -10.18 16.86 8.49
C LEU A 258 -11.01 15.76 7.81
N PHE A 259 -10.72 15.40 6.56
CA PHE A 259 -11.40 14.31 5.87
C PHE A 259 -11.23 12.99 6.63
N GLN A 260 -10.01 12.69 7.07
CA GLN A 260 -9.73 11.49 7.86
C GLN A 260 -10.43 11.53 9.23
N ARG A 261 -10.33 12.66 9.92
CA ARG A 261 -10.78 12.80 11.31
C ARG A 261 -12.30 12.91 11.43
N LEU A 262 -12.96 13.62 10.51
CA LEU A 262 -14.40 13.90 10.55
C LEU A 262 -15.23 13.07 9.58
N LEU A 263 -14.66 12.57 8.49
CA LEU A 263 -15.40 11.78 7.49
C LEU A 263 -14.88 10.34 7.36
N GLY A 264 -13.78 10.01 8.03
CA GLY A 264 -13.25 8.65 8.07
C GLY A 264 -12.41 8.26 6.85
N PHE A 265 -12.11 9.15 5.89
CA PHE A 265 -11.28 8.81 4.73
C PHE A 265 -10.19 9.83 4.48
N ASP A 266 -9.03 9.35 4.03
CA ASP A 266 -7.96 10.20 3.55
C ASP A 266 -8.26 10.65 2.11
N VAL A 267 -7.81 11.85 1.77
CA VAL A 267 -7.56 12.20 0.38
C VAL A 267 -6.08 11.94 0.13
N GLN A 268 -5.76 11.05 -0.81
CA GLN A 268 -4.38 10.80 -1.25
C GLN A 268 -4.27 10.89 -2.76
N ARG A 269 -3.03 11.01 -3.23
CA ARG A 269 -2.73 10.92 -4.66
C ARG A 269 -3.02 9.50 -5.14
N ALA A 270 -3.74 9.35 -6.25
CA ALA A 270 -3.85 8.05 -6.93
C ALA A 270 -2.44 7.62 -7.38
N ALA A 271 -1.93 6.54 -6.81
CA ALA A 271 -0.51 6.18 -6.88
C ALA A 271 -0.06 5.62 -8.24
N VAL A 272 -0.99 5.28 -9.12
CA VAL A 272 -0.73 4.76 -10.46
C VAL A 272 -1.48 5.67 -11.44
N GLN A 273 -0.98 5.85 -12.67
CA GLN A 273 -1.76 6.34 -13.80
C GLN A 273 -1.79 5.21 -14.81
N LEU A 274 -2.98 4.70 -15.17
CA LEU A 274 -3.07 3.81 -16.33
C LEU A 274 -2.84 4.66 -17.55
N ARG A 275 -1.85 4.26 -18.33
CA ARG A 275 -1.38 5.01 -19.46
C ARG A 275 -0.99 4.02 -20.55
N ALA A 276 -1.76 3.98 -21.63
CA ALA A 276 -1.37 3.31 -22.87
C ALA A 276 -0.66 4.35 -23.76
N VAL A 277 0.45 4.89 -23.26
CA VAL A 277 1.24 5.88 -24.00
C VAL A 277 2.56 5.24 -24.36
N THR A 278 2.89 5.27 -25.65
CA THR A 278 4.23 4.98 -26.11
C THR A 278 5.09 6.20 -25.84
N ASP A 279 6.08 6.05 -24.95
CA ASP A 279 7.00 7.12 -24.59
C ASP A 279 8.26 7.02 -25.46
N ALA A 280 8.51 8.06 -26.25
CA ALA A 280 9.62 8.16 -27.18
C ALA A 280 10.51 9.36 -26.85
N ALA A 281 11.80 9.24 -27.16
CA ALA A 281 12.75 10.34 -27.04
C ALA A 281 13.62 10.44 -28.28
N ARG A 282 14.00 11.67 -28.64
CA ARG A 282 14.98 11.98 -29.69
C ARG A 282 15.92 13.07 -29.19
N SER A 283 17.23 12.90 -29.39
CA SER A 283 18.19 13.96 -29.08
C SER A 283 18.14 15.09 -30.10
N VAL A 284 18.22 16.33 -29.62
CA VAL A 284 18.24 17.55 -30.45
C VAL A 284 19.29 18.52 -29.90
N GLY A 285 19.90 19.33 -30.75
CA GLY A 285 20.95 20.27 -30.38
C GLY A 285 20.44 21.62 -29.86
N SER A 286 19.20 22.02 -30.20
CA SER A 286 18.64 23.31 -29.77
C SER A 286 17.11 23.31 -29.70
N LEU A 287 16.54 24.32 -29.04
CA LEU A 287 15.09 24.57 -29.03
C LEU A 287 14.54 24.83 -30.43
N ALA A 288 15.28 25.54 -31.29
CA ALA A 288 14.87 25.79 -32.67
C ALA A 288 14.75 24.47 -33.45
N GLU A 289 15.71 23.56 -33.29
CA GLU A 289 15.65 22.22 -33.88
C GLU A 289 14.47 21.41 -33.34
N ALA A 290 14.20 21.49 -32.03
CA ALA A 290 13.03 20.85 -31.42
C ALA A 290 11.70 21.38 -31.99
N VAL A 291 11.59 22.71 -32.18
CA VAL A 291 10.42 23.37 -32.77
C VAL A 291 10.22 22.91 -34.22
N THR A 292 11.28 22.87 -35.02
CA THR A 292 11.21 22.39 -36.41
C THR A 292 10.82 20.92 -36.48
N ALA A 293 11.46 20.07 -35.67
CA ALA A 293 11.12 18.64 -35.62
C ALA A 293 9.67 18.41 -35.16
N ALA A 294 9.16 19.22 -34.23
CA ALA A 294 7.77 19.18 -33.81
C ALA A 294 6.82 19.66 -34.92
N ALA A 295 7.16 20.74 -35.64
CA ALA A 295 6.37 21.23 -36.76
C ALA A 295 6.29 20.19 -37.90
N ASP A 296 7.42 19.57 -38.25
CA ASP A 296 7.49 18.49 -39.25
C ASP A 296 6.59 17.31 -38.84
N PHE A 297 6.65 16.91 -37.57
CA PHE A 297 5.80 15.86 -37.01
C PHE A 297 4.31 16.23 -37.13
N ILE A 298 3.93 17.45 -36.75
CA ILE A 298 2.54 17.92 -36.79
C ILE A 298 2.02 18.02 -38.24
N ARG A 299 2.83 18.50 -39.19
CA ARG A 299 2.43 18.54 -40.61
C ARG A 299 2.24 17.14 -41.19
N THR A 300 3.06 16.18 -40.78
CA THR A 300 2.97 14.80 -41.25
C THR A 300 1.75 14.07 -40.69
N TRP A 301 1.51 14.21 -39.38
CA TRP A 301 0.52 13.39 -38.68
C TRP A 301 -0.80 14.12 -38.37
N GLY A 302 -0.91 15.42 -38.62
CA GLY A 302 -2.13 16.24 -38.46
C GLY A 302 -2.25 16.94 -37.09
N GLY A 303 -3.46 17.34 -36.68
CA GLY A 303 -3.72 18.08 -35.43
C GLY A 303 -3.94 17.24 -34.16
N GLY A 304 -4.59 17.79 -33.13
CA GLY A 304 -4.84 17.09 -31.86
C GLY A 304 -3.58 16.91 -31.00
N GLY A 305 -2.56 17.74 -31.21
CA GLY A 305 -1.32 17.74 -30.42
C GLY A 305 -1.37 18.67 -29.22
N LEU A 306 -0.63 18.33 -28.17
CA LEU A 306 -0.29 19.22 -27.06
C LEU A 306 1.23 19.44 -27.07
N VAL A 307 1.67 20.69 -27.06
CA VAL A 307 3.09 21.06 -27.06
C VAL A 307 3.46 21.67 -25.72
N PHE A 308 4.52 21.17 -25.10
CA PHE A 308 4.96 21.58 -23.78
C PHE A 308 6.41 22.06 -23.76
N LEU A 309 6.64 23.20 -23.12
CA LEU A 309 7.97 23.69 -22.75
C LEU A 309 8.25 23.45 -21.26
N PRO A 310 9.51 23.30 -20.84
CA PRO A 310 9.86 23.25 -19.41
C PRO A 310 9.41 24.51 -18.67
N LEU A 311 9.15 24.40 -17.37
CA LEU A 311 8.78 25.55 -16.53
C LEU A 311 9.83 26.67 -16.58
N THR A 312 11.11 26.30 -16.66
CA THR A 312 12.25 27.22 -16.75
C THR A 312 12.25 28.08 -18.02
N ALA A 313 11.52 27.69 -19.07
CA ALA A 313 11.41 28.49 -20.29
C ALA A 313 10.52 29.74 -20.13
N GLY A 314 9.59 29.70 -19.17
CA GLY A 314 8.69 30.83 -18.88
C GLY A 314 7.61 31.09 -19.93
N ARG A 315 6.74 32.07 -19.64
CA ARG A 315 5.55 32.38 -20.47
C ARG A 315 5.90 33.06 -21.80
N ALA A 316 6.97 33.86 -21.83
CA ALA A 316 7.43 34.51 -23.07
C ALA A 316 7.86 33.48 -24.14
N ALA A 317 8.52 32.39 -23.72
CA ALA A 317 8.91 31.32 -24.63
C ALA A 317 7.70 30.58 -25.23
N VAL A 318 6.59 30.46 -24.50
CA VAL A 318 5.34 29.88 -25.03
C VAL A 318 4.82 30.71 -26.21
N ALA A 319 4.82 32.05 -26.07
CA ALA A 319 4.38 32.94 -27.15
C ALA A 319 5.32 32.84 -28.37
N ALA A 320 6.64 32.86 -28.13
CA ALA A 320 7.65 32.75 -29.19
C ALA A 320 7.55 31.42 -29.95
N VAL A 321 7.41 30.29 -29.25
CA VAL A 321 7.24 28.98 -29.87
C VAL A 321 5.90 28.88 -30.61
N THR A 322 4.83 29.46 -30.06
CA THR A 322 3.52 29.48 -30.74
C THR A 322 3.61 30.23 -32.07
N ALA A 323 4.30 31.37 -32.10
CA ALA A 323 4.56 32.12 -33.33
C ALA A 323 5.43 31.31 -34.31
N ALA A 324 6.54 30.73 -33.84
CA ALA A 324 7.43 29.93 -34.68
C ALA A 324 6.73 28.70 -35.31
N LEU A 325 5.82 28.05 -34.58
CA LEU A 325 5.00 26.97 -35.14
C LEU A 325 4.05 27.49 -36.23
N ARG A 326 3.45 28.67 -36.04
CA ARG A 326 2.59 29.32 -37.06
C ARG A 326 3.37 29.67 -38.32
N ASP A 327 4.57 30.21 -38.17
CA ASP A 327 5.45 30.57 -39.30
C ASP A 327 5.85 29.32 -40.10
N GLN A 328 5.91 28.16 -39.45
CA GLN A 328 6.16 26.86 -40.09
C GLN A 328 4.89 26.14 -40.58
N GLY A 329 3.77 26.86 -40.71
CA GLY A 329 2.52 26.36 -41.29
C GLY A 329 1.67 25.50 -40.35
N VAL A 330 1.89 25.57 -39.04
CA VAL A 330 1.08 24.88 -38.02
C VAL A 330 0.10 25.84 -37.35
N THR A 331 -1.18 25.52 -37.35
CA THR A 331 -2.19 26.30 -36.62
C THR A 331 -2.10 26.04 -35.11
N ALA A 332 -1.28 26.84 -34.43
CA ALA A 332 -1.03 26.73 -32.99
C ALA A 332 -1.72 27.85 -32.19
N GLN A 333 -2.19 27.55 -30.98
CA GLN A 333 -2.65 28.55 -30.01
C GLN A 333 -1.96 28.34 -28.65
N SER A 334 -1.76 29.45 -27.92
CA SER A 334 -1.27 29.37 -26.55
C SER A 334 -2.38 28.92 -25.61
N TYR A 335 -2.03 28.33 -24.47
CA TYR A 335 -3.00 27.94 -23.44
C TYR A 335 -3.81 29.11 -22.84
N ASP A 336 -3.36 30.35 -23.03
CA ASP A 336 -4.03 31.56 -22.55
C ASP A 336 -5.19 32.00 -23.47
N GLU A 337 -5.07 31.70 -24.77
CA GLU A 337 -6.01 32.10 -25.83
C GLU A 337 -6.72 30.87 -26.44
N ALA A 338 -6.69 29.73 -25.75
CA ALA A 338 -7.12 28.46 -26.31
C ALA A 338 -8.64 28.42 -26.59
N ASP A 339 -9.01 28.34 -27.86
CA ASP A 339 -10.37 28.03 -28.30
C ASP A 339 -10.53 26.52 -28.47
N LEU A 340 -11.24 25.91 -27.54
CA LEU A 340 -11.45 24.46 -27.54
C LEU A 340 -12.48 23.98 -28.56
N ALA A 341 -13.42 24.84 -28.98
CA ALA A 341 -14.36 24.48 -30.03
C ALA A 341 -13.62 24.41 -31.37
N ALA A 342 -12.77 25.41 -31.65
CA ALA A 342 -11.90 25.41 -32.82
C ALA A 342 -10.89 24.25 -32.80
N TYR A 343 -10.28 23.96 -31.65
CA TYR A 343 -9.40 22.80 -31.48
C TYR A 343 -10.12 21.46 -31.67
N ALA A 344 -11.33 21.30 -31.12
CA ALA A 344 -12.13 20.08 -31.29
C ALA A 344 -12.63 19.88 -32.71
N ALA A 345 -12.95 20.98 -33.42
CA ALA A 345 -13.32 20.97 -34.84
C ALA A 345 -12.11 20.76 -35.77
N GLY A 346 -10.87 20.84 -35.26
CA GLY A 346 -9.64 20.67 -36.03
C GLY A 346 -9.14 21.95 -36.72
N ALA A 347 -9.77 23.11 -36.50
CA ALA A 347 -9.31 24.40 -37.00
C ALA A 347 -8.01 24.88 -36.32
N VAL A 348 -7.75 24.42 -35.09
CA VAL A 348 -6.47 24.58 -34.39
C VAL A 348 -5.82 23.20 -34.27
N GLN A 349 -4.62 23.03 -34.82
CA GLN A 349 -3.90 21.76 -34.81
C GLN A 349 -3.29 21.45 -33.44
N VAL A 350 -2.71 22.44 -32.75
CA VAL A 350 -2.00 22.22 -31.49
C VAL A 350 -2.22 23.32 -30.46
N LEU A 351 -2.20 22.94 -29.19
CA LEU A 351 -2.18 23.86 -28.05
C LEU A 351 -0.81 23.85 -27.38
N VAL A 352 -0.25 25.03 -27.11
CA VAL A 352 1.10 25.21 -26.56
C VAL A 352 1.02 25.70 -25.12
N GLY A 353 1.76 25.05 -24.21
CA GLY A 353 1.81 25.43 -22.79
C GLY A 353 3.08 25.02 -22.07
N LEU A 354 3.07 25.21 -20.75
CA LEU A 354 4.18 24.83 -19.87
C LEU A 354 3.92 23.44 -19.28
N ALA A 355 4.95 22.59 -19.23
CA ALA A 355 4.97 21.31 -18.54
C ALA A 355 4.98 21.55 -17.02
N HIS A 356 3.86 22.01 -16.47
CA HIS A 356 3.72 22.30 -15.06
C HIS A 356 2.31 21.97 -14.57
N SER A 357 2.20 21.45 -13.34
CA SER A 357 0.96 20.95 -12.74
C SER A 357 -0.20 21.96 -12.65
N GLN A 358 0.07 23.26 -12.82
CA GLN A 358 -0.95 24.32 -12.77
C GLN A 358 -1.43 24.75 -14.16
N ASN A 359 -0.73 24.33 -15.22
CA ASN A 359 -1.10 24.71 -16.57
C ASN A 359 -2.46 24.06 -16.96
N PRO A 360 -3.42 24.82 -17.54
CA PRO A 360 -4.73 24.31 -17.96
C PRO A 360 -4.65 23.12 -18.93
N LEU A 361 -3.65 23.06 -19.80
CA LEU A 361 -3.48 21.93 -20.73
C LEU A 361 -3.02 20.65 -20.01
N VAL A 362 -2.25 20.80 -18.92
CA VAL A 362 -1.77 19.68 -18.09
C VAL A 362 -2.88 19.18 -17.15
N ARG A 363 -3.77 20.07 -16.68
CA ARG A 363 -4.76 19.76 -15.63
C ARG A 363 -6.22 19.73 -16.10
N GLY A 364 -6.64 20.67 -16.94
CA GLY A 364 -8.02 21.05 -17.19
C GLY A 364 -8.58 20.76 -18.60
N LEU A 365 -7.94 19.87 -19.36
CA LEU A 365 -8.41 19.44 -20.69
C LEU A 365 -8.97 18.00 -20.65
N ASP A 366 -10.19 17.82 -21.19
CA ASP A 366 -10.89 16.54 -21.32
C ASP A 366 -11.50 16.35 -22.73
N LEU A 367 -10.63 16.21 -23.74
CA LEU A 367 -10.99 15.97 -25.14
C LEU A 367 -10.37 14.66 -25.66
N PRO A 368 -10.78 13.48 -25.14
CA PRO A 368 -10.17 12.20 -25.50
C PRO A 368 -10.38 11.80 -26.97
N HIS A 369 -11.36 12.39 -27.68
CA HIS A 369 -11.61 12.16 -29.10
C HIS A 369 -10.75 13.04 -30.03
N VAL A 370 -10.00 13.99 -29.46
CA VAL A 370 -9.19 14.98 -30.18
C VAL A 370 -7.70 14.79 -29.86
N VAL A 371 -7.34 14.70 -28.58
CA VAL A 371 -5.94 14.71 -28.14
C VAL A 371 -5.26 13.39 -28.49
N ARG A 372 -4.25 13.41 -29.37
CA ARG A 372 -3.55 12.23 -29.89
C ARG A 372 -2.17 12.04 -29.30
N TYR A 373 -1.40 13.12 -29.17
CA TYR A 373 0.00 13.06 -28.75
C TYR A 373 0.42 14.31 -27.97
N ALA A 374 1.50 14.17 -27.19
CA ALA A 374 2.13 15.23 -26.42
C ALA A 374 3.61 15.36 -26.84
N LEU A 375 4.02 16.56 -27.24
CA LEU A 375 5.38 16.89 -27.65
C LEU A 375 6.03 17.76 -26.59
N PHE A 376 7.15 17.32 -26.03
CA PHE A 376 7.93 18.09 -25.07
C PHE A 376 9.17 18.65 -25.78
N LEU A 377 9.24 19.98 -25.91
CA LEU A 377 10.32 20.69 -26.60
C LEU A 377 11.59 20.87 -25.75
N ASP A 378 11.67 20.15 -24.64
CA ASP A 378 12.86 19.75 -23.87
C ASP A 378 12.34 18.88 -22.72
N VAL A 379 13.25 18.28 -21.95
CA VAL A 379 12.92 17.49 -20.76
C VAL A 379 12.17 18.38 -19.73
N PRO A 380 11.00 17.96 -19.22
CA PRO A 380 10.39 18.61 -18.06
C PRO A 380 11.35 18.61 -16.88
N LYS A 381 11.78 19.79 -16.43
CA LYS A 381 12.80 19.98 -15.40
C LYS A 381 12.41 21.05 -14.39
N MET A 382 12.95 20.90 -13.19
CA MET A 382 12.86 21.85 -12.07
C MET A 382 14.26 22.09 -11.48
N THR A 383 14.42 23.17 -10.73
CA THR A 383 15.69 23.54 -10.11
C THR A 383 15.64 23.41 -8.59
N ILE A 384 16.75 22.99 -7.99
CA ILE A 384 16.95 22.90 -6.53
C ILE A 384 18.16 23.77 -6.17
N PRO A 385 18.01 24.80 -5.32
CA PRO A 385 19.15 25.61 -4.89
C PRO A 385 20.25 24.77 -4.23
N LEU A 386 21.50 24.92 -4.66
CA LEU A 386 22.66 24.21 -4.09
C LEU A 386 23.16 24.92 -2.81
N ARG A 387 22.26 25.09 -1.84
CA ARG A 387 22.55 25.70 -0.54
C ARG A 387 21.75 25.05 0.58
N PRO A 388 22.26 25.03 1.82
CA PRO A 388 21.47 24.59 2.95
C PRO A 388 20.20 25.43 3.06
N SER A 389 19.05 24.76 3.17
CA SER A 389 17.76 25.42 3.36
C SER A 389 17.27 25.21 4.78
N GLU A 390 16.65 26.25 5.35
CA GLU A 390 15.89 26.14 6.61
C GLU A 390 14.56 25.42 6.41
N GLU A 391 14.06 25.37 5.18
CA GLU A 391 12.85 24.62 4.88
C GLU A 391 13.16 23.12 4.84
N PRO A 392 12.56 22.29 5.74
CA PRO A 392 12.84 20.86 5.77
C PRO A 392 12.54 20.14 4.46
N GLY A 393 11.58 20.64 3.67
CA GLY A 393 11.23 20.09 2.36
C GLY A 393 12.35 20.26 1.33
N ALA A 394 12.91 21.47 1.24
CA ALA A 394 14.02 21.78 0.34
C ALA A 394 15.31 21.07 0.80
N LEU A 395 15.59 21.04 2.11
CA LEU A 395 16.72 20.31 2.67
C LEU A 395 16.63 18.81 2.36
N PHE A 396 15.45 18.20 2.50
CA PHE A 396 15.23 16.80 2.16
C PHE A 396 15.44 16.52 0.67
N ALA A 397 14.94 17.41 -0.20
CA ALA A 397 15.09 17.27 -1.65
C ALA A 397 16.56 17.36 -2.07
N LEU A 398 17.33 18.27 -1.47
CA LEU A 398 18.76 18.44 -1.73
C LEU A 398 19.58 17.24 -1.27
N LEU A 399 19.34 16.74 -0.04
CA LEU A 399 20.00 15.53 0.49
C LEU A 399 19.74 14.30 -0.38
N LEU A 400 18.49 14.15 -0.86
CA LEU A 400 18.12 13.04 -1.73
C LEU A 400 18.82 13.14 -3.11
N ALA A 401 18.96 14.36 -3.63
CA ALA A 401 19.61 14.59 -4.92
C ALA A 401 21.13 14.39 -4.87
N LEU A 402 21.78 14.79 -3.77
CA LEU A 402 23.24 14.62 -3.58
C LEU A 402 23.63 13.23 -3.08
N ARG A 403 22.69 12.40 -2.62
CA ARG A 403 22.95 11.06 -2.07
C ARG A 403 23.97 10.23 -2.86
N PRO A 404 23.94 10.13 -4.20
CA PRO A 404 24.92 9.32 -4.94
C PRO A 404 26.37 9.74 -4.71
N LEU A 405 26.59 10.97 -4.24
CA LEU A 405 27.88 11.58 -4.00
C LEU A 405 28.25 11.64 -2.51
N LEU A 406 27.48 11.05 -1.60
CA LEU A 406 27.69 11.24 -0.16
C LEU A 406 27.75 9.90 0.60
N PRO A 407 28.45 9.84 1.75
CA PRO A 407 28.52 8.63 2.57
C PRO A 407 27.11 8.15 2.99
N ALA A 408 26.82 6.87 2.75
CA ALA A 408 25.47 6.32 2.88
C ALA A 408 24.91 6.42 4.32
N GLU A 409 25.74 6.20 5.34
CA GLU A 409 25.33 6.25 6.75
C GLU A 409 24.97 7.68 7.18
N GLU A 410 25.82 8.66 6.85
CA GLU A 410 25.64 10.07 7.19
C GLU A 410 24.37 10.64 6.54
N VAL A 411 24.16 10.35 5.25
CA VAL A 411 22.95 10.76 4.52
C VAL A 411 21.70 10.12 5.13
N SER A 412 21.77 8.83 5.51
CA SER A 412 20.63 8.13 6.10
C SER A 412 20.24 8.71 7.46
N LEU A 413 21.22 9.05 8.29
CA LEU A 413 21.01 9.73 9.56
C LEU A 413 20.40 11.12 9.35
N ALA A 414 20.97 11.91 8.42
CA ALA A 414 20.48 13.24 8.06
C ALA A 414 19.03 13.20 7.56
N LEU A 415 18.70 12.31 6.61
CA LEU A 415 17.35 12.10 6.12
C LEU A 415 16.39 11.71 7.24
N GLY A 416 16.82 10.86 8.17
CA GLY A 416 16.03 10.46 9.35
C GLY A 416 15.68 11.63 10.28
N VAL A 417 16.60 12.58 10.45
CA VAL A 417 16.37 13.82 11.21
C VAL A 417 15.43 14.75 10.45
N VAL A 418 15.76 15.08 9.21
CA VAL A 418 14.97 16.02 8.38
C VAL A 418 13.54 15.54 8.19
N ARG A 419 13.34 14.22 8.04
CA ARG A 419 12.01 13.61 7.95
C ARG A 419 11.11 13.96 9.13
N ARG A 420 11.64 14.01 10.36
CA ARG A 420 10.84 14.33 11.55
C ARG A 420 10.30 15.77 11.52
N ALA A 421 10.95 16.65 10.75
CA ALA A 421 10.59 18.05 10.58
C ALA A 421 9.68 18.32 9.37
N LEU A 422 9.56 17.38 8.42
CA LEU A 422 8.73 17.55 7.22
C LEU A 422 7.27 17.88 7.56
N GLY A 423 6.76 18.96 6.95
CA GLY A 423 5.38 19.42 7.12
C GLY A 423 5.06 20.10 8.46
N ARG A 424 6.06 20.29 9.33
CA ARG A 424 5.95 21.12 10.54
C ARG A 424 6.23 22.58 10.22
N ARG A 425 5.54 23.50 10.89
CA ARG A 425 5.88 24.94 10.86
C ARG A 425 7.11 25.23 11.73
N PRO A 426 7.84 26.33 11.48
CA PRO A 426 8.97 26.75 12.32
C PRO A 426 8.63 26.79 13.81
N GLU A 427 7.48 27.33 14.18
CA GLU A 427 6.95 27.38 15.55
C GLU A 427 6.84 25.99 16.21
N GLN A 428 6.51 24.96 15.43
CA GLN A 428 6.34 23.59 15.92
C GLN A 428 7.68 22.85 16.04
N ILE A 429 8.66 23.23 15.23
CA ILE A 429 10.03 22.74 15.32
C ILE A 429 10.69 23.36 16.55
N ALA A 430 10.49 24.66 16.79
CA ALA A 430 10.99 25.38 17.96
C ALA A 430 10.50 24.80 19.30
N ARG A 431 9.30 24.20 19.33
CA ARG A 431 8.79 23.46 20.50
C ARG A 431 9.60 22.21 20.86
N SER A 432 10.54 21.78 20.03
CA SER A 432 11.42 20.64 20.27
C SER A 432 12.90 21.05 20.12
N PRO A 433 13.53 21.54 21.20
CA PRO A 433 14.93 21.99 21.16
C PRO A 433 15.89 20.90 20.65
N ARG A 434 15.63 19.63 20.97
CA ARG A 434 16.42 18.49 20.48
C ARG A 434 16.33 18.30 18.96
N LEU A 435 15.14 18.45 18.37
CA LEU A 435 14.96 18.33 16.92
C LEU A 435 15.61 19.51 16.20
N GLN A 436 15.48 20.71 16.77
CA GLN A 436 16.11 21.91 16.23
C GLN A 436 17.64 21.80 16.23
N ALA A 437 18.25 21.36 17.34
CA ALA A 437 19.69 21.13 17.41
C ALA A 437 20.17 20.10 16.37
N ARG A 438 19.45 18.98 16.23
CA ARG A 438 19.77 17.95 15.24
C ARG A 438 19.61 18.43 13.79
N LEU A 439 18.64 19.29 13.49
CA LEU A 439 18.50 19.91 12.16
C LEU A 439 19.66 20.86 11.88
N ALA A 440 20.06 21.67 12.86
CA ALA A 440 21.21 22.57 12.75
C ALA A 440 22.50 21.79 12.48
N GLU A 441 22.70 20.64 13.14
CA GLU A 441 23.84 19.75 12.85
C GLU A 441 23.82 19.21 11.42
N VAL A 442 22.65 18.81 10.90
CA VAL A 442 22.52 18.35 9.51
C VAL A 442 22.81 19.49 8.53
N GLN A 443 22.36 20.71 8.84
CA GLN A 443 22.64 21.89 8.02
C GLN A 443 24.13 22.24 8.03
N ALA A 444 24.77 22.19 9.20
CA ALA A 444 26.21 22.44 9.33
C ALA A 444 27.04 21.40 8.57
N TRP A 445 26.72 20.11 8.72
CA TRP A 445 27.35 19.04 7.94
C TRP A 445 27.12 19.20 6.43
N LEU A 446 25.89 19.53 6.02
CA LEU A 446 25.64 19.78 4.59
C LEU A 446 26.41 21.00 4.09
N ALA A 447 26.59 22.04 4.91
CA ALA A 447 27.41 23.19 4.55
C ALA A 447 28.88 22.80 4.37
N THR A 448 29.44 21.90 5.20
CA THR A 448 30.82 21.42 4.99
C THR A 448 30.95 20.58 3.72
N VAL A 449 29.94 19.76 3.41
CA VAL A 449 29.88 19.01 2.15
C VAL A 449 29.80 19.95 0.94
N LEU A 450 28.97 20.99 1.00
CA LEU A 450 28.79 21.94 -0.11
C LEU A 450 30.01 22.85 -0.31
N ALA A 451 30.81 23.06 0.74
CA ALA A 451 32.06 23.80 0.68
C ALA A 451 33.23 22.99 0.08
N ASP A 452 33.06 21.68 -0.14
CA ASP A 452 34.07 20.83 -0.79
C ASP A 452 34.33 21.32 -2.23
N PRO A 453 35.54 21.80 -2.55
CA PRO A 453 35.87 22.32 -3.88
C PRO A 453 35.82 21.24 -4.97
N THR A 454 35.84 19.96 -4.61
CA THR A 454 35.72 18.83 -5.55
C THR A 454 34.27 18.49 -5.87
N LEU A 455 33.29 18.96 -5.09
CA LEU A 455 31.88 18.63 -5.27
C LEU A 455 31.33 19.05 -6.65
N PRO A 456 31.58 20.26 -7.17
CA PRO A 456 31.14 20.64 -8.52
C PRO A 456 31.68 19.70 -9.60
N GLN A 457 32.93 19.24 -9.48
CA GLN A 457 33.56 18.29 -10.40
C GLN A 457 32.89 16.91 -10.31
N ARG A 458 32.56 16.46 -9.10
CA ARG A 458 31.86 15.20 -8.85
C ARG A 458 30.41 15.23 -9.36
N ILE A 459 29.73 16.38 -9.24
CA ILE A 459 28.41 16.61 -9.85
C ILE A 459 28.53 16.64 -11.39
N ALA A 460 29.56 17.28 -11.94
CA ALA A 460 29.81 17.28 -13.38
C ALA A 460 30.16 15.89 -13.92
N ALA A 461 30.82 15.04 -13.14
CA ALA A 461 31.10 13.64 -13.49
C ALA A 461 29.86 12.74 -13.36
N ALA A 462 28.86 13.13 -12.55
CA ALA A 462 27.64 12.36 -12.40
C ALA A 462 26.78 12.40 -13.67
N ASP A 463 26.26 11.22 -14.04
CA ASP A 463 25.49 10.99 -15.25
C ASP A 463 24.08 11.59 -15.24
N ASP A 464 23.54 11.96 -14.07
CA ASP A 464 22.15 12.35 -13.84
C ASP A 464 21.98 13.67 -13.09
N LEU A 465 23.07 14.42 -12.89
CA LEU A 465 23.09 15.70 -12.19
C LEU A 465 23.72 16.79 -13.05
N ALA A 466 23.04 17.92 -13.19
CA ALA A 466 23.55 19.09 -13.89
C ALA A 466 23.47 20.34 -12.99
N LEU A 467 24.44 21.22 -13.13
CA LEU A 467 24.47 22.54 -12.49
C LEU A 467 24.04 23.60 -13.49
N ALA A 468 23.29 24.59 -13.02
CA ALA A 468 22.94 25.79 -13.76
C ALA A 468 23.04 27.01 -12.83
N GLU A 469 23.01 28.20 -13.41
CA GLU A 469 22.95 29.46 -12.68
C GLU A 469 21.59 30.12 -12.94
N GLU A 470 20.83 30.39 -11.87
CA GLU A 470 19.56 31.11 -11.93
C GLU A 470 19.62 32.28 -10.94
N GLU A 471 19.40 33.51 -11.43
CA GLU A 471 19.37 34.72 -10.59
C GLU A 471 20.63 34.90 -9.71
N GLY A 472 21.80 34.50 -10.21
CA GLY A 472 23.08 34.56 -9.47
C GLY A 472 23.27 33.48 -8.41
N GLN A 473 22.44 32.42 -8.40
CA GLN A 473 22.57 31.25 -7.53
C GLN A 473 22.87 29.99 -8.33
N ILE A 474 23.79 29.17 -7.81
CA ILE A 474 24.03 27.83 -8.35
C ILE A 474 22.87 26.92 -7.97
N VAL A 475 22.23 26.34 -8.97
CA VAL A 475 21.11 25.41 -8.82
C VAL A 475 21.42 24.06 -9.44
N LEU A 476 20.82 23.02 -8.88
CA LEU A 476 20.84 21.67 -9.42
C LEU A 476 19.61 21.45 -10.30
N VAL A 477 19.83 21.07 -11.56
CA VAL A 477 18.76 20.77 -12.51
C VAL A 477 18.35 19.31 -12.38
N VAL A 478 17.05 19.08 -12.19
CA VAL A 478 16.50 17.73 -11.98
C VAL A 478 15.18 17.53 -12.73
N GLY A 479 14.89 16.30 -13.16
CA GLY A 479 13.66 16.00 -13.90
C GLY A 479 12.37 16.18 -13.08
N ASP A 480 11.32 16.68 -13.74
CA ASP A 480 9.94 16.79 -13.20
C ASP A 480 9.05 15.65 -13.70
N ALA A 481 9.15 14.52 -13.00
CA ALA A 481 8.34 13.33 -13.24
C ALA A 481 6.84 13.57 -13.08
N ALA A 482 6.41 14.50 -12.21
CA ALA A 482 5.00 14.73 -11.96
C ALA A 482 4.35 15.48 -13.12
N ALA A 483 5.01 16.52 -13.63
CA ALA A 483 4.56 17.26 -14.80
C ALA A 483 4.51 16.36 -16.05
N TYR A 484 5.56 15.58 -16.29
CA TYR A 484 5.64 14.67 -17.42
C TYR A 484 4.49 13.66 -17.46
N LEU A 485 4.25 12.95 -16.35
CA LEU A 485 3.18 11.96 -16.24
C LEU A 485 1.78 12.58 -16.47
N GLN A 486 1.52 13.74 -15.87
CA GLN A 486 0.22 14.42 -16.04
C GLN A 486 -0.02 14.90 -17.47
N ALA A 487 1.01 15.46 -18.12
CA ALA A 487 0.92 15.98 -19.47
C ALA A 487 0.78 14.85 -20.50
N SER A 488 1.68 13.85 -20.46
CA SER A 488 1.61 12.68 -21.36
C SER A 488 0.32 11.89 -21.16
N GLY A 489 -0.17 11.76 -19.92
CA GLY A 489 -1.43 11.10 -19.60
C GLY A 489 -2.68 11.75 -20.21
N ARG A 490 -2.62 12.99 -20.73
CA ARG A 490 -3.75 13.60 -21.45
C ARG A 490 -4.03 12.93 -22.79
N THR A 491 -3.05 12.24 -23.34
CA THR A 491 -3.13 11.53 -24.62
C THR A 491 -3.74 10.13 -24.49
N SER A 492 -4.01 9.64 -23.29
CA SER A 492 -4.56 8.31 -23.06
C SER A 492 -5.69 8.35 -22.04
N ARG A 493 -6.89 7.92 -22.43
CA ARG A 493 -8.11 7.96 -21.60
C ARG A 493 -8.92 6.69 -21.79
N LEU A 494 -9.60 6.26 -20.74
CA LEU A 494 -10.53 5.14 -20.81
C LEU A 494 -11.75 5.52 -21.65
N PHE A 495 -12.18 4.62 -22.51
CA PHE A 495 -13.43 4.71 -23.26
C PHE A 495 -14.05 3.30 -23.39
N PRO A 496 -15.29 3.16 -23.89
CA PRO A 496 -15.95 1.85 -24.02
C PRO A 496 -15.26 0.83 -24.94
N GLY A 497 -14.19 1.17 -25.65
CA GLY A 497 -13.38 0.21 -26.40
C GLY A 497 -12.09 -0.21 -25.70
N GLY A 498 -11.75 0.38 -24.53
CA GLY A 498 -10.47 0.13 -23.86
C GLY A 498 -9.81 1.38 -23.29
N LEU A 499 -8.51 1.28 -23.04
CA LEU A 499 -7.66 2.44 -22.77
C LEU A 499 -7.14 2.98 -24.10
N ALA A 500 -7.54 4.20 -24.47
CA ALA A 500 -7.12 4.80 -25.73
C ALA A 500 -5.61 4.97 -25.76
N ARG A 501 -5.00 4.59 -26.89
CA ARG A 501 -3.57 4.75 -27.11
C ARG A 501 -3.23 6.23 -27.29
N GLY A 502 -2.01 6.58 -26.89
CA GLY A 502 -1.43 7.91 -27.07
C GLY A 502 0.08 7.83 -27.31
N LEU A 503 0.67 8.95 -27.69
CA LEU A 503 2.11 9.08 -27.95
C LEU A 503 2.68 10.27 -27.19
N SER A 504 3.82 10.08 -26.55
CA SER A 504 4.58 11.14 -25.91
C SER A 504 5.98 11.19 -26.52
N ILE A 505 6.39 12.34 -27.04
CA ILE A 505 7.74 12.55 -27.59
C ILE A 505 8.48 13.59 -26.75
N VAL A 506 9.67 13.26 -26.28
CA VAL A 506 10.59 14.20 -25.63
C VAL A 506 11.77 14.50 -26.55
N TYR A 507 11.89 15.75 -26.99
CA TYR A 507 13.05 16.23 -27.74
C TYR A 507 14.13 16.64 -26.73
N VAL A 508 15.09 15.75 -26.48
CA VAL A 508 16.08 15.86 -25.41
C VAL A 508 17.23 16.78 -25.83
N GLN A 509 17.30 17.98 -25.24
CA GLN A 509 18.47 18.84 -25.31
C GLN A 509 19.44 18.51 -24.16
N ASP A 510 18.92 18.41 -22.94
CA ASP A 510 19.71 18.09 -21.74
C ASP A 510 19.64 16.59 -21.39
N ARG A 511 20.70 15.86 -21.79
CA ARG A 511 20.82 14.41 -21.56
C ARG A 511 20.90 14.04 -20.08
N LYS A 512 21.46 14.91 -19.23
CA LYS A 512 21.56 14.67 -17.78
C LYS A 512 20.21 14.87 -17.12
N ALA A 513 19.47 15.93 -17.47
CA ALA A 513 18.10 16.13 -17.03
C ALA A 513 17.19 14.96 -17.46
N PHE A 514 17.40 14.41 -18.66
CA PHE A 514 16.65 13.23 -19.12
C PHE A 514 16.91 12.00 -18.26
N ARG A 515 18.19 11.68 -17.97
CA ARG A 515 18.54 10.58 -17.06
C ARG A 515 18.00 10.81 -15.64
N SER A 516 18.04 12.06 -15.16
CA SER A 516 17.41 12.47 -13.90
C SER A 516 15.90 12.20 -13.89
N LEU A 517 15.21 12.55 -14.97
CA LEU A 517 13.78 12.27 -15.16
C LEU A 517 13.51 10.76 -15.14
N GLN A 518 14.28 9.95 -15.88
CA GLN A 518 14.13 8.49 -15.90
C GLN A 518 14.28 7.87 -14.50
N ARG A 519 15.35 8.24 -13.76
CA ARG A 519 15.57 7.76 -12.39
C ARG A 519 14.44 8.16 -11.45
N ARG A 520 13.96 9.40 -11.56
CA ARG A 520 12.84 9.88 -10.76
C ARG A 520 11.55 9.16 -11.12
N LEU A 521 11.25 8.92 -12.39
CA LEU A 521 10.05 8.20 -12.81
C LEU A 521 9.97 6.80 -12.18
N ARG A 522 11.09 6.10 -12.00
CA ARG A 522 11.16 4.82 -11.25
C ARG A 522 10.73 4.94 -9.78
N LEU A 523 10.85 6.12 -9.17
CA LEU A 523 10.36 6.40 -7.82
C LEU A 523 8.87 6.78 -7.79
N PHE A 524 8.34 7.29 -8.91
CA PHE A 524 6.95 7.77 -9.02
C PHE A 524 5.98 6.76 -9.64
N THR A 525 6.49 5.72 -10.29
CA THR A 525 5.70 4.72 -11.00
C THR A 525 6.10 3.31 -10.56
N THR A 526 5.14 2.41 -10.54
CA THR A 526 5.32 1.00 -10.16
C THR A 526 5.64 0.11 -11.35
N GLN A 527 5.35 0.60 -12.56
CA GLN A 527 5.76 0.01 -13.83
C GLN A 527 6.89 0.87 -14.39
N GLU A 528 8.01 0.25 -14.75
CA GLU A 528 9.08 0.97 -15.43
C GLU A 528 8.56 1.50 -16.77
N ILE A 529 8.84 2.78 -17.05
CA ILE A 529 8.53 3.38 -18.34
C ILE A 529 9.59 2.92 -19.32
N GLU A 530 9.16 2.19 -20.35
CA GLU A 530 9.98 1.84 -21.48
C GLU A 530 10.12 3.07 -22.39
N TRP A 531 11.36 3.48 -22.64
CA TRP A 531 11.69 4.61 -23.50
C TRP A 531 12.13 4.09 -24.86
N HIS A 532 11.38 4.44 -25.89
CA HIS A 532 11.72 4.09 -27.26
C HIS A 532 12.52 5.21 -27.94
N ASP A 533 13.42 4.82 -28.84
CA ASP A 533 14.08 5.73 -29.77
C ASP A 533 13.06 6.13 -30.85
N LEU A 534 12.79 7.44 -30.99
CA LEU A 534 11.78 7.95 -31.92
C LEU A 534 12.04 7.48 -33.36
N ASP A 535 13.32 7.42 -33.76
CA ASP A 535 13.71 7.11 -35.13
C ASP A 535 13.58 5.61 -35.46
N ARG A 536 13.39 4.76 -34.44
CA ARG A 536 13.19 3.30 -34.57
C ARG A 536 11.74 2.87 -34.43
N LEU A 537 10.82 3.81 -34.13
CA LEU A 537 9.42 3.51 -33.94
C LEU A 537 8.68 3.46 -35.28
N ASP A 538 7.83 2.44 -35.44
CA ASP A 538 6.83 2.40 -36.51
C ASP A 538 5.68 3.39 -36.19
N LEU A 539 5.95 4.67 -36.47
CA LEU A 539 4.99 5.76 -36.24
C LEU A 539 3.72 5.60 -37.09
N ALA A 540 3.81 5.02 -38.29
CA ALA A 540 2.65 4.81 -39.15
C ALA A 540 1.64 3.85 -38.51
N ARG A 541 2.11 2.70 -38.03
CA ARG A 541 1.25 1.74 -37.33
C ARG A 541 0.72 2.32 -36.03
N LEU A 542 1.56 3.01 -35.25
CA LEU A 542 1.15 3.61 -33.98
C LEU A 542 0.11 4.70 -34.15
N MET A 543 0.30 5.63 -35.09
CA MET A 543 -0.63 6.72 -35.34
C MET A 543 -1.96 6.22 -35.91
N ALA A 544 -1.95 5.24 -36.83
CA ALA A 544 -3.17 4.61 -37.32
C ALA A 544 -3.98 3.96 -36.18
N ALA A 545 -3.29 3.31 -35.25
CA ALA A 545 -3.88 2.77 -34.03
C ALA A 545 -4.51 3.85 -33.13
N ILE A 546 -3.80 4.97 -32.91
CA ILE A 546 -4.31 6.10 -32.12
C ILE A 546 -5.55 6.72 -32.79
N ASP A 547 -5.51 6.94 -34.11
CA ASP A 547 -6.60 7.52 -34.88
C ASP A 547 -7.84 6.63 -34.90
N ALA A 548 -7.66 5.31 -35.00
CA ALA A 548 -8.75 4.34 -34.87
C ALA A 548 -9.44 4.47 -33.50
N ASP A 549 -8.67 4.59 -32.41
CA ASP A 549 -9.22 4.81 -31.07
C ASP A 549 -10.01 6.13 -31.01
N ARG A 550 -9.49 7.22 -31.61
CA ARG A 550 -10.20 8.52 -31.65
C ARG A 550 -11.49 8.47 -32.44
N ALA A 551 -11.50 7.79 -33.59
CA ALA A 551 -12.70 7.59 -34.40
C ALA A 551 -13.78 6.82 -33.62
N LEU A 552 -13.40 5.76 -32.90
CA LEU A 552 -14.31 5.01 -32.03
C LEU A 552 -14.90 5.88 -30.92
N ILE A 553 -14.08 6.73 -30.27
CA ILE A 553 -14.55 7.64 -29.23
C ILE A 553 -15.55 8.65 -29.80
N ARG A 554 -15.32 9.20 -31.01
CA ARG A 554 -16.26 10.15 -31.66
C ARG A 554 -17.61 9.50 -31.93
N ARG A 555 -17.61 8.33 -32.57
CA ARG A 555 -18.84 7.58 -32.88
C ARG A 555 -19.61 7.20 -31.62
N TRP A 556 -18.90 6.84 -30.55
CA TRP A 556 -19.51 6.61 -29.25
C TRP A 556 -20.14 7.87 -28.66
N GLN A 557 -19.44 9.00 -28.66
CA GLN A 557 -19.97 10.27 -28.17
C GLN A 557 -21.20 10.76 -28.96
N ALA A 558 -21.23 10.48 -30.27
CA ALA A 558 -22.37 10.74 -31.14
C ALA A 558 -23.57 9.80 -30.89
N GLY A 559 -23.39 8.72 -30.13
CA GLY A 559 -24.44 7.74 -29.85
C GLY A 559 -24.64 6.69 -30.96
N GLU A 560 -23.75 6.64 -31.95
CA GLU A 560 -23.81 5.67 -33.06
C GLU A 560 -23.38 4.26 -32.64
N ILE A 561 -22.56 4.17 -31.58
CA ILE A 561 -22.09 2.90 -31.02
C ILE A 561 -22.68 2.76 -29.62
N VAL A 562 -23.59 1.81 -29.48
CA VAL A 562 -24.05 1.31 -28.18
C VAL A 562 -23.13 0.14 -27.81
N GLY A 563 -22.28 0.35 -26.81
CA GLY A 563 -21.25 -0.62 -26.46
C GLY A 563 -21.18 -0.82 -24.95
N ARG A 564 -21.07 -2.08 -24.54
CA ARG A 564 -20.75 -2.43 -23.15
C ARG A 564 -19.31 -1.96 -22.89
N LEU A 565 -19.11 -1.05 -21.92
CA LEU A 565 -17.77 -0.77 -21.41
C LEU A 565 -17.10 -2.11 -21.06
N PRO A 566 -15.95 -2.48 -21.64
CA PRO A 566 -15.18 -3.59 -21.14
C PRO A 566 -14.90 -3.28 -19.68
N ASP A 567 -15.23 -4.22 -18.82
CA ASP A 567 -14.99 -4.07 -17.39
C ASP A 567 -13.50 -4.28 -17.13
N LEU A 568 -12.73 -3.22 -17.42
CA LEU A 568 -11.26 -3.20 -17.31
C LEU A 568 -10.79 -3.24 -15.86
N PHE A 569 -11.72 -3.09 -14.91
CA PHE A 569 -11.45 -3.02 -13.49
C PHE A 569 -12.35 -3.93 -12.67
N ARG A 570 -11.75 -4.89 -11.97
CA ARG A 570 -12.42 -5.61 -10.88
C ARG A 570 -12.30 -4.84 -9.57
N THR A 571 -13.28 -4.97 -8.69
CA THR A 571 -13.14 -4.48 -7.31
C THR A 571 -12.93 -5.65 -6.38
N THR A 572 -11.79 -5.65 -5.69
CA THR A 572 -11.33 -6.80 -4.90
C THR A 572 -11.03 -6.36 -3.48
N LEU A 573 -11.73 -6.93 -2.49
CA LEU A 573 -11.36 -6.82 -1.09
C LEU A 573 -10.32 -7.89 -0.76
N LEU A 574 -9.14 -7.51 -0.31
CA LEU A 574 -8.15 -8.43 0.25
C LEU A 574 -8.13 -8.30 1.77
N VAL A 575 -8.44 -9.38 2.48
CA VAL A 575 -8.32 -9.45 3.95
C VAL A 575 -7.07 -10.24 4.32
N VAL A 576 -6.17 -9.62 5.08
CA VAL A 576 -4.99 -10.28 5.67
C VAL A 576 -5.13 -10.36 7.19
N GLU A 577 -4.28 -11.11 7.88
CA GLU A 577 -4.37 -11.29 9.33
C GLU A 577 -3.91 -10.05 10.12
N SER A 578 -2.86 -9.36 9.68
CA SER A 578 -2.25 -8.26 10.44
C SER A 578 -2.31 -6.87 9.75
N PRO A 579 -2.48 -5.77 10.52
CA PRO A 579 -2.44 -4.41 9.98
C PRO A 579 -1.11 -4.03 9.34
N THR A 580 0.00 -4.58 9.83
CA THR A 580 1.33 -4.32 9.29
C THR A 580 1.42 -4.87 7.88
N LYS A 581 1.02 -6.13 7.67
CA LYS A 581 1.00 -6.77 6.35
C LYS A 581 0.08 -6.03 5.38
N ALA A 582 -1.13 -5.64 5.81
CA ALA A 582 -2.04 -4.85 4.99
C ALA A 582 -1.41 -3.55 4.51
N ARG A 583 -0.78 -2.81 5.44
CA ARG A 583 -0.11 -1.53 5.14
C ARG A 583 1.14 -1.70 4.28
N THR A 584 1.92 -2.77 4.48
CA THR A 584 3.09 -3.07 3.65
C THR A 584 2.68 -3.38 2.22
N ILE A 585 1.71 -4.27 2.02
CA ILE A 585 1.21 -4.63 0.68
C ILE A 585 0.61 -3.40 0.00
N ALA A 586 -0.20 -2.62 0.72
CA ALA A 586 -0.76 -1.40 0.18
C ALA A 586 0.30 -0.34 -0.19
N ARG A 587 1.49 -0.40 0.44
CA ARG A 587 2.63 0.49 0.15
C ARG A 587 3.52 0.02 -1.00
N PHE A 588 3.43 -1.24 -1.45
CA PHE A 588 4.20 -1.73 -2.61
C PHE A 588 4.01 -0.85 -3.83
N PHE A 589 2.79 -0.36 -4.01
CA PHE A 589 2.39 0.33 -5.21
C PHE A 589 2.19 1.84 -4.99
N GLY A 590 2.86 2.39 -3.99
CA GLY A 590 2.79 3.80 -3.60
C GLY A 590 1.93 4.04 -2.35
N ARG A 591 1.56 5.29 -2.07
CA ARG A 591 0.78 5.61 -0.86
C ARG A 591 -0.70 5.29 -1.08
N PRO A 592 -1.30 4.33 -0.35
CA PRO A 592 -2.70 4.00 -0.52
C PRO A 592 -3.61 5.08 0.07
N GLN A 593 -4.85 5.15 -0.41
CA GLN A 593 -5.88 5.92 0.25
C GLN A 593 -6.44 5.12 1.44
N ALA A 594 -6.41 5.69 2.64
CA ALA A 594 -7.00 5.05 3.81
C ALA A 594 -8.47 5.42 3.97
N ARG A 595 -9.34 4.46 4.29
CA ARG A 595 -10.75 4.69 4.63
C ARG A 595 -11.16 3.82 5.81
N TRP A 596 -11.81 4.41 6.79
CA TRP A 596 -12.48 3.73 7.87
C TRP A 596 -13.92 3.45 7.46
N VAL A 597 -14.29 2.17 7.49
CA VAL A 597 -15.68 1.72 7.41
C VAL A 597 -16.00 1.15 8.78
N ASP A 598 -16.74 1.89 9.60
CA ASP A 598 -16.95 1.57 11.01
C ASP A 598 -15.61 1.28 11.73
N GLU A 599 -15.38 0.03 12.17
CA GLU A 599 -14.15 -0.40 12.85
C GLU A 599 -13.08 -0.96 11.88
N ALA A 600 -13.39 -1.16 10.60
CA ALA A 600 -12.44 -1.68 9.61
C ALA A 600 -11.66 -0.53 8.93
N LEU A 601 -10.34 -0.52 9.12
CA LEU A 601 -9.45 0.29 8.31
C LEU A 601 -9.19 -0.42 6.98
N THR A 602 -9.45 0.28 5.89
CA THR A 602 -9.22 -0.17 4.51
C THR A 602 -8.18 0.70 3.83
N TYR A 603 -7.35 0.09 2.99
CA TYR A 603 -6.38 0.75 2.12
C TYR A 603 -6.80 0.51 0.68
N GLU A 604 -7.18 1.56 -0.03
CA GLU A 604 -7.66 1.50 -1.40
C GLU A 604 -6.56 1.98 -2.35
N LEU A 605 -6.27 1.17 -3.37
CA LEU A 605 -5.35 1.53 -4.44
C LEU A 605 -5.68 0.82 -5.77
N PRO A 606 -5.51 1.49 -6.91
CA PRO A 606 -5.57 0.86 -8.21
C PRO A 606 -4.31 0.00 -8.44
N LEU A 607 -4.49 -1.23 -8.93
CA LEU A 607 -3.43 -2.17 -9.25
C LEU A 607 -3.78 -2.92 -10.55
N GLY A 608 -3.09 -2.60 -11.65
CA GLY A 608 -3.33 -3.26 -12.94
C GLY A 608 -4.80 -3.17 -13.38
N ASP A 609 -5.47 -4.31 -13.40
CA ASP A 609 -6.86 -4.53 -13.80
C ASP A 609 -7.87 -4.49 -12.63
N ARG A 610 -7.48 -3.98 -11.46
CA ARG A 610 -8.37 -3.98 -10.27
C ARG A 610 -8.18 -2.78 -9.35
N LEU A 611 -9.26 -2.40 -8.67
CA LEU A 611 -9.22 -1.58 -7.46
C LEU A 611 -9.11 -2.53 -6.28
N LEU A 612 -7.94 -2.56 -5.67
CA LEU A 612 -7.66 -3.38 -4.50
C LEU A 612 -8.01 -2.60 -3.24
N VAL A 613 -8.88 -3.19 -2.41
CA VAL A 613 -9.26 -2.69 -1.10
C VAL A 613 -8.65 -3.65 -0.07
N LEU A 614 -7.57 -3.27 0.61
CA LEU A 614 -6.94 -4.13 1.62
C LEU A 614 -7.46 -3.82 3.02
N SER A 615 -7.73 -4.83 3.82
CA SER A 615 -8.03 -4.70 5.25
C SER A 615 -7.41 -5.82 6.05
N ALA A 616 -7.51 -5.74 7.38
CA ALA A 616 -6.95 -6.72 8.30
C ALA A 616 -8.01 -7.26 9.28
N SER A 617 -7.98 -8.58 9.53
CA SER A 617 -8.87 -9.24 10.51
C SER A 617 -8.38 -9.10 11.97
N LEU A 618 -7.17 -8.57 12.16
CA LEU A 618 -6.48 -8.42 13.45
C LEU A 618 -6.21 -9.78 14.13
N GLY A 619 -5.85 -10.80 13.35
CA GLY A 619 -5.72 -12.20 13.79
C GLY A 619 -7.03 -12.98 13.71
N HIS A 620 -7.22 -13.96 14.60
CA HIS A 620 -8.45 -14.77 14.69
C HIS A 620 -9.67 -13.91 14.97
N VAL A 621 -10.79 -14.17 14.29
CA VAL A 621 -12.06 -13.45 14.51
C VAL A 621 -13.01 -14.17 15.47
N VAL A 622 -12.87 -15.50 15.54
CA VAL A 622 -13.65 -16.38 16.40
C VAL A 622 -12.71 -17.37 17.11
N ASP A 623 -13.14 -17.89 18.25
CA ASP A 623 -12.45 -18.99 18.95
C ASP A 623 -13.49 -19.91 19.61
N LEU A 624 -13.05 -21.09 20.05
CA LEU A 624 -13.91 -22.06 20.73
C LEU A 624 -14.51 -21.43 21.99
N VAL A 625 -15.84 -21.52 22.11
CA VAL A 625 -16.57 -21.21 23.33
C VAL A 625 -16.06 -22.08 24.48
N THR A 626 -16.31 -21.69 25.72
CA THR A 626 -15.82 -22.40 26.92
C THR A 626 -16.93 -23.01 27.76
N GLN A 627 -18.16 -22.52 27.66
CA GLN A 627 -19.27 -22.95 28.54
C GLN A 627 -20.18 -24.04 27.94
N GLN A 628 -20.09 -24.32 26.65
CA GLN A 628 -20.98 -25.29 25.97
C GLN A 628 -20.25 -26.61 25.65
N GLY A 629 -20.95 -27.73 25.78
CA GLY A 629 -20.38 -29.06 25.54
C GLY A 629 -19.15 -29.35 26.40
N VAL A 630 -18.24 -30.19 25.89
CA VAL A 630 -16.95 -30.48 26.51
C VAL A 630 -15.96 -29.38 26.15
N TYR A 631 -15.92 -28.32 26.97
CA TYR A 631 -15.04 -27.15 26.82
C TYR A 631 -15.11 -26.46 25.45
N GLY A 632 -16.31 -26.39 24.86
CA GLY A 632 -16.58 -25.77 23.56
C GLY A 632 -16.90 -26.72 22.42
N VAL A 633 -17.03 -28.02 22.71
CA VAL A 633 -17.19 -29.07 21.69
C VAL A 633 -18.39 -29.95 22.05
N LEU A 634 -19.36 -30.05 21.16
CA LEU A 634 -20.47 -31.00 21.28
C LEU A 634 -20.00 -32.40 20.88
N VAL A 635 -20.37 -33.40 21.68
CA VAL A 635 -19.97 -34.80 21.50
C VAL A 635 -21.23 -35.66 21.48
N ASP A 636 -21.99 -35.59 20.37
CA ASP A 636 -23.25 -36.31 20.18
C ASP A 636 -23.12 -37.30 19.01
N GLY A 637 -22.20 -38.26 19.10
CA GLY A 637 -21.84 -39.18 18.00
C GLY A 637 -21.02 -38.54 16.86
N VAL A 638 -21.11 -37.22 16.67
CA VAL A 638 -20.24 -36.41 15.81
C VAL A 638 -19.67 -35.24 16.60
N THR A 639 -18.34 -35.10 16.58
CA THR A 639 -17.64 -33.98 17.23
C THR A 639 -17.89 -32.68 16.48
N ARG A 640 -18.57 -31.73 17.11
CA ARG A 640 -18.90 -30.41 16.53
C ARG A 640 -18.34 -29.28 17.39
N PRO A 641 -17.30 -28.55 16.92
CA PRO A 641 -16.79 -27.39 17.64
C PRO A 641 -17.78 -26.21 17.54
N ILE A 642 -17.94 -25.48 18.63
CA ILE A 642 -18.75 -24.27 18.69
C ILE A 642 -17.82 -23.05 18.82
N TYR A 643 -17.94 -22.11 17.89
CA TYR A 643 -17.15 -20.89 17.83
C TYR A 643 -17.99 -19.65 18.16
N GLY A 644 -17.43 -18.74 18.95
CA GLY A 644 -18.00 -17.42 19.22
C GLY A 644 -17.01 -16.31 18.88
N THR A 645 -17.47 -15.06 18.82
CA THR A 645 -16.60 -13.93 18.54
C THR A 645 -15.63 -13.64 19.68
N ILE A 646 -14.37 -13.38 19.32
CA ILE A 646 -13.35 -12.98 20.28
C ILE A 646 -13.64 -11.56 20.75
N LYS A 647 -13.61 -11.38 22.07
CA LYS A 647 -13.76 -10.12 22.78
C LYS A 647 -12.46 -9.79 23.50
N GLN A 648 -12.11 -8.50 23.54
CA GLN A 648 -10.91 -8.02 24.22
C GLN A 648 -11.27 -7.04 25.34
N CYS A 649 -10.76 -7.27 26.55
CA CYS A 649 -10.89 -6.34 27.66
C CYS A 649 -10.23 -5.00 27.34
N THR A 650 -10.93 -3.88 27.53
CA THR A 650 -10.37 -2.54 27.31
C THR A 650 -9.35 -2.11 28.38
N VAL A 651 -9.31 -2.78 29.54
CA VAL A 651 -8.44 -2.44 30.66
C VAL A 651 -7.13 -3.24 30.61
N CYS A 652 -7.21 -4.58 30.56
CA CYS A 652 -6.04 -5.46 30.61
C CYS A 652 -5.65 -6.09 29.26
N GLY A 653 -6.46 -5.92 28.22
CA GLY A 653 -6.18 -6.48 26.89
C GLY A 653 -6.38 -7.99 26.75
N SER A 654 -6.81 -8.69 27.80
CA SER A 654 -7.11 -10.13 27.76
C SER A 654 -8.23 -10.45 26.76
N GLN A 655 -8.12 -11.61 26.10
CA GLN A 655 -9.09 -12.09 25.12
C GLN A 655 -9.95 -13.21 25.69
N PHE A 656 -11.24 -13.19 25.37
CA PHE A 656 -12.23 -14.18 25.82
C PHE A 656 -13.38 -14.30 24.80
N VAL A 657 -14.22 -15.32 24.93
CA VAL A 657 -15.36 -15.57 24.03
C VAL A 657 -16.68 -15.37 24.76
N ASP A 658 -17.00 -16.23 25.74
CA ASP A 658 -18.34 -16.25 26.37
C ASP A 658 -18.36 -15.50 27.70
N GLN A 659 -17.34 -15.73 28.54
CA GLN A 659 -17.26 -15.13 29.88
C GLN A 659 -16.66 -13.74 29.80
N GLY A 660 -17.13 -12.80 30.64
CA GLY A 660 -16.48 -11.50 30.80
C GLY A 660 -15.02 -11.64 31.27
N CYS A 661 -14.25 -10.56 31.18
CA CYS A 661 -12.84 -10.58 31.57
C CYS A 661 -12.68 -11.11 33.01
N PRO A 662 -11.94 -12.21 33.24
CA PRO A 662 -11.81 -12.81 34.57
C PRO A 662 -11.26 -11.83 35.62
N GLN A 663 -10.41 -10.90 35.19
CA GLN A 663 -9.82 -9.86 36.05
C GLN A 663 -10.68 -8.60 36.16
N HIS A 664 -11.56 -8.35 35.19
CA HIS A 664 -12.33 -7.11 35.08
C HIS A 664 -13.76 -7.39 34.60
N PRO A 665 -14.61 -8.08 35.40
CA PRO A 665 -15.89 -8.59 34.93
C PRO A 665 -16.87 -7.50 34.46
N ARG A 666 -16.71 -6.28 34.98
CA ARG A 666 -17.55 -5.11 34.65
C ARG A 666 -16.97 -4.22 33.55
N ALA A 667 -15.75 -4.48 33.08
CA ALA A 667 -15.13 -3.64 32.06
C ALA A 667 -15.79 -3.85 30.68
N PRO A 668 -15.98 -2.79 29.89
CA PRO A 668 -16.47 -2.94 28.52
C PRO A 668 -15.46 -3.75 27.69
N ALA A 669 -15.96 -4.51 26.72
CA ALA A 669 -15.15 -5.33 25.84
C ALA A 669 -15.25 -4.85 24.40
N ARG A 670 -14.13 -4.88 23.66
CA ARG A 670 -14.11 -4.72 22.21
C ARG A 670 -14.43 -6.06 21.57
N ASP A 671 -15.59 -6.15 20.91
CA ASP A 671 -16.06 -7.38 20.27
C ASP A 671 -15.71 -7.38 18.78
N LYS A 672 -15.00 -8.41 18.31
CA LYS A 672 -14.68 -8.59 16.89
C LYS A 672 -15.91 -8.75 15.98
N ARG A 673 -17.11 -8.96 16.54
CA ARG A 673 -18.37 -8.88 15.79
C ARG A 673 -18.49 -7.56 15.01
N ARG A 674 -18.09 -6.43 15.59
CA ARG A 674 -18.16 -5.12 14.93
C ARG A 674 -17.19 -5.02 13.75
N LEU A 675 -15.98 -5.55 13.92
CA LEU A 675 -15.02 -5.68 12.81
C LEU A 675 -15.55 -6.59 11.69
N LEU A 676 -16.19 -7.71 12.03
CA LEU A 676 -16.80 -8.61 11.03
C LEU A 676 -17.95 -7.93 10.27
N GLN A 677 -18.80 -7.18 10.96
CA GLN A 677 -19.87 -6.39 10.32
C GLN A 677 -19.29 -5.33 9.38
N ALA A 678 -18.24 -4.63 9.82
CA ALA A 678 -17.52 -3.66 9.01
C ALA A 678 -16.88 -4.29 7.76
N LEU A 679 -16.18 -5.42 7.91
CA LEU A 679 -15.63 -6.19 6.78
C LEU A 679 -16.75 -6.70 5.85
N GLY A 680 -17.89 -7.08 6.41
CA GLY A 680 -19.08 -7.47 5.65
C GLY A 680 -19.64 -6.32 4.79
N ARG A 681 -19.69 -5.09 5.31
CA ARG A 681 -20.05 -3.90 4.52
C ARG A 681 -19.07 -3.68 3.37
N VAL A 682 -17.76 -3.75 3.63
CA VAL A 682 -16.74 -3.60 2.58
C VAL A 682 -16.85 -4.73 1.54
N ALA A 683 -17.10 -5.96 1.99
CA ALA A 683 -17.31 -7.11 1.12
C ALA A 683 -18.53 -6.93 0.20
N PHE A 684 -19.60 -6.30 0.69
CA PHE A 684 -20.77 -5.97 -0.12
C PHE A 684 -20.48 -4.90 -1.18
N GLU A 685 -19.57 -3.94 -0.91
CA GLU A 685 -19.21 -2.90 -1.87
C GLU A 685 -18.46 -3.43 -3.11
N VAL A 686 -17.68 -4.50 -2.95
CA VAL A 686 -16.78 -5.05 -3.99
C VAL A 686 -17.41 -6.22 -4.74
N GLN A 687 -16.76 -6.67 -5.83
CA GLN A 687 -17.19 -7.86 -6.58
C GLN A 687 -16.69 -9.16 -5.97
N GLU A 688 -15.44 -9.18 -5.51
CA GLU A 688 -14.80 -10.38 -4.98
C GLU A 688 -14.02 -10.07 -3.70
N VAL A 689 -13.92 -11.09 -2.84
CA VAL A 689 -13.12 -11.07 -1.63
C VAL A 689 -12.02 -12.13 -1.75
N LEU A 690 -10.79 -11.72 -1.52
CA LEU A 690 -9.62 -12.59 -1.41
C LEU A 690 -9.16 -12.59 0.05
N ILE A 691 -8.81 -13.77 0.56
CA ILE A 691 -8.24 -13.92 1.89
C ILE A 691 -6.76 -14.29 1.75
N GLY A 692 -5.87 -13.44 2.25
CA GLY A 692 -4.42 -13.54 2.12
C GLY A 692 -3.71 -13.73 3.46
N THR A 693 -4.19 -14.67 4.27
CA THR A 693 -3.59 -15.01 5.57
C THR A 693 -2.25 -15.73 5.42
N ASP A 694 -1.51 -15.91 6.52
CA ASP A 694 -0.25 -16.65 6.51
C ASP A 694 -0.39 -18.07 5.93
N PRO A 695 0.66 -18.61 5.28
CA PRO A 695 0.60 -19.88 4.56
C PRO A 695 0.67 -21.13 5.46
N ASP A 696 0.32 -21.05 6.75
CA ASP A 696 0.33 -22.17 7.70
C ASP A 696 -1.09 -22.68 8.03
N ALA A 697 -1.19 -23.74 8.84
CA ALA A 697 -2.48 -24.30 9.24
C ALA A 697 -3.32 -23.31 10.08
N GLU A 698 -2.67 -22.42 10.84
CA GLU A 698 -3.34 -21.37 11.62
C GLU A 698 -3.97 -20.31 10.71
N GLY A 699 -3.19 -19.80 9.76
CA GLY A 699 -3.65 -18.88 8.73
C GLY A 699 -4.75 -19.49 7.85
N GLU A 700 -4.69 -20.78 7.55
CA GLU A 700 -5.74 -21.48 6.80
C GLU A 700 -7.06 -21.58 7.58
N LYS A 701 -7.01 -21.75 8.91
CA LYS A 701 -8.21 -21.67 9.76
C LYS A 701 -8.80 -20.25 9.79
N ILE A 702 -7.96 -19.22 9.92
CA ILE A 702 -8.43 -17.83 9.87
C ILE A 702 -9.08 -17.56 8.50
N ALA A 703 -8.48 -18.05 7.42
CA ALA A 703 -9.03 -17.93 6.07
C ALA A 703 -10.39 -18.59 5.95
N TYR A 704 -10.53 -19.79 6.51
CA TYR A 704 -11.79 -20.51 6.55
C TYR A 704 -12.90 -19.73 7.26
N ASP A 705 -12.62 -19.20 8.46
CA ASP A 705 -13.61 -18.43 9.23
C ASP A 705 -14.04 -17.17 8.51
N LEU A 706 -13.08 -16.40 7.99
CA LEU A 706 -13.36 -15.18 7.23
C LEU A 706 -14.17 -15.51 5.97
N LEU A 707 -13.82 -16.59 5.26
CA LEU A 707 -14.55 -17.02 4.09
C LEU A 707 -16.00 -17.31 4.44
N ALA A 708 -16.24 -18.19 5.43
CA ALA A 708 -17.59 -18.55 5.85
C ALA A 708 -18.39 -17.31 6.29
N LEU A 709 -17.81 -16.44 7.12
CA LEU A 709 -18.51 -15.29 7.69
C LEU A 709 -18.77 -14.16 6.67
N LEU A 710 -17.91 -13.99 5.66
CA LEU A 710 -18.06 -12.95 4.64
C LEU A 710 -18.83 -13.42 3.40
N ARG A 711 -18.94 -14.73 3.16
CA ARG A 711 -19.62 -15.31 2.01
C ARG A 711 -21.09 -14.89 1.86
N PRO A 712 -21.88 -14.69 2.92
CA PRO A 712 -23.22 -14.13 2.79
C PRO A 712 -23.24 -12.70 2.23
N MET A 713 -22.17 -11.92 2.40
CA MET A 713 -22.06 -10.51 1.97
C MET A 713 -21.42 -10.34 0.59
N ALA A 714 -20.71 -11.34 0.09
CA ALA A 714 -19.97 -11.27 -1.17
C ALA A 714 -20.33 -12.43 -2.11
N ALA A 715 -20.41 -12.13 -3.40
CA ALA A 715 -20.71 -13.14 -4.41
C ALA A 715 -19.60 -14.19 -4.55
N ARG A 716 -18.33 -13.75 -4.47
CA ARG A 716 -17.14 -14.61 -4.60
C ARG A 716 -16.18 -14.36 -3.45
N VAL A 717 -15.78 -15.43 -2.76
CA VAL A 717 -14.72 -15.40 -1.74
C VAL A 717 -13.71 -16.50 -2.03
N ALA A 718 -12.42 -16.17 -2.11
CA ALA A 718 -11.35 -17.10 -2.42
C ALA A 718 -10.12 -16.88 -1.53
N ARG A 719 -9.17 -17.83 -1.57
CA ARG A 719 -7.92 -17.82 -0.80
C ARG A 719 -6.75 -17.58 -1.75
N ILE A 720 -5.84 -16.67 -1.40
CA ILE A 720 -4.56 -16.48 -2.11
C ILE A 720 -3.42 -16.77 -1.14
N GLU A 721 -2.34 -17.39 -1.59
CA GLU A 721 -1.19 -17.76 -0.74
C GLU A 721 0.09 -17.18 -1.34
N PHE A 722 0.92 -16.60 -0.49
CA PHE A 722 2.25 -16.11 -0.85
C PHE A 722 3.21 -16.29 0.33
N HIS A 723 4.41 -16.76 0.05
CA HIS A 723 5.44 -17.05 1.07
C HIS A 723 6.37 -15.86 1.35
N GLU A 724 6.18 -14.77 0.61
CA GLU A 724 6.89 -13.51 0.74
C GLU A 724 5.95 -12.33 0.58
N VAL A 725 6.12 -11.32 1.41
CA VAL A 725 5.40 -10.05 1.29
C VAL A 725 6.19 -9.17 0.30
N THR A 726 6.16 -9.51 -1.00
CA THR A 726 6.78 -8.71 -2.08
C THR A 726 5.80 -8.39 -3.22
N PRO A 727 6.03 -7.33 -4.02
CA PRO A 727 5.16 -7.00 -5.15
C PRO A 727 5.00 -8.17 -6.15
N ARG A 728 6.09 -8.87 -6.47
CA ARG A 728 6.10 -10.00 -7.42
C ARG A 728 5.30 -11.19 -6.88
N ALA A 729 5.59 -11.63 -5.66
CA ALA A 729 4.87 -12.76 -5.04
C ALA A 729 3.38 -12.44 -4.87
N PHE A 730 3.07 -11.21 -4.50
CA PHE A 730 1.69 -10.75 -4.37
C PHE A 730 0.93 -10.73 -5.71
N GLN A 731 1.54 -10.21 -6.77
CA GLN A 731 0.93 -10.20 -8.11
C GLN A 731 0.70 -11.62 -8.64
N ALA A 732 1.65 -12.54 -8.44
CA ALA A 732 1.48 -13.95 -8.79
C ALA A 732 0.32 -14.59 -8.00
N ALA A 733 0.23 -14.32 -6.69
CA ALA A 733 -0.85 -14.83 -5.85
C ALA A 733 -2.24 -14.31 -6.26
N LEU A 734 -2.34 -13.06 -6.74
CA LEU A 734 -3.59 -12.49 -7.27
C LEU A 734 -4.07 -13.17 -8.55
N GLN A 735 -3.17 -13.79 -9.31
CA GLN A 735 -3.47 -14.53 -10.55
C GLN A 735 -3.80 -16.01 -10.29
N ALA A 736 -3.45 -16.54 -9.12
CA ALA A 736 -3.72 -17.93 -8.72
C ALA A 736 -4.61 -18.06 -7.46
N PRO A 737 -5.85 -17.51 -7.42
CA PRO A 737 -6.77 -17.80 -6.33
C PRO A 737 -7.13 -19.28 -6.26
N ARG A 738 -7.17 -19.83 -5.04
CA ARG A 738 -7.56 -21.21 -4.74
C ARG A 738 -8.70 -21.26 -3.73
N THR A 739 -9.26 -22.44 -3.51
CA THR A 739 -10.14 -22.72 -2.37
C THR A 739 -9.32 -22.98 -1.12
N VAL A 740 -9.97 -22.87 0.04
CA VAL A 740 -9.37 -23.21 1.34
C VAL A 740 -9.08 -24.72 1.40
N ASP A 741 -7.90 -25.08 1.92
CA ASP A 741 -7.50 -26.47 2.17
C ASP A 741 -8.15 -26.99 3.46
N ARG A 742 -9.17 -27.84 3.29
CA ARG A 742 -9.92 -28.45 4.40
C ARG A 742 -9.05 -29.29 5.32
N ARG A 743 -7.98 -29.92 4.82
CA ARG A 743 -7.11 -30.78 5.64
C ARG A 743 -6.30 -29.94 6.62
N ARG A 744 -5.75 -28.80 6.17
CA ARG A 744 -5.06 -27.84 7.05
C ARG A 744 -6.00 -27.24 8.09
N VAL A 745 -7.24 -26.90 7.71
CA VAL A 745 -8.27 -26.44 8.65
C VAL A 745 -8.58 -27.49 9.70
N GLN A 746 -8.81 -28.75 9.29
CA GLN A 746 -9.08 -29.86 10.20
C GLN A 746 -7.90 -30.12 11.14
N ALA A 747 -6.66 -30.08 10.64
CA ALA A 747 -5.46 -30.22 11.46
C ALA A 747 -5.38 -29.12 12.53
N GLN A 748 -5.70 -27.87 12.17
CA GLN A 748 -5.76 -26.77 13.14
C GLN A 748 -6.85 -26.98 14.19
N ILE A 749 -8.05 -27.43 13.77
CA ILE A 749 -9.18 -27.68 14.68
C ILE A 749 -8.81 -28.77 15.68
N VAL A 750 -8.25 -29.89 15.21
CA VAL A 750 -7.82 -31.01 16.06
C VAL A 750 -6.76 -30.55 17.05
N ARG A 751 -5.74 -29.81 16.58
CA ARG A 751 -4.71 -29.23 17.47
C ARG A 751 -5.34 -28.35 18.54
N ARG A 752 -6.27 -27.46 18.16
CA ARG A 752 -6.93 -26.53 19.08
C ARG A 752 -7.79 -27.25 20.12
N ILE A 753 -8.52 -28.28 19.72
CA ILE A 753 -9.33 -29.12 20.62
C ILE A 753 -8.44 -29.90 21.59
N ALA A 754 -7.39 -30.56 21.09
CA ALA A 754 -6.47 -31.33 21.92
C ALA A 754 -5.79 -30.45 22.98
N ASP A 755 -5.27 -29.29 22.57
CA ASP A 755 -4.64 -28.34 23.50
C ASP A 755 -5.67 -27.79 24.50
N ARG A 756 -6.93 -27.58 24.10
CA ARG A 756 -8.03 -27.14 24.98
C ARG A 756 -8.39 -28.22 26.02
N TRP A 757 -8.65 -29.45 25.59
CA TRP A 757 -9.08 -30.54 26.46
C TRP A 757 -8.00 -30.93 27.46
N VAL A 758 -6.77 -31.19 26.99
CA VAL A 758 -5.64 -31.53 27.86
C VAL A 758 -5.32 -30.36 28.79
N GLY A 759 -5.30 -29.14 28.24
CA GLY A 759 -4.95 -27.94 28.99
C GLY A 759 -5.92 -27.65 30.12
N PHE A 760 -7.24 -27.59 29.83
CA PHE A 760 -8.24 -27.30 30.85
C PHE A 760 -8.34 -28.41 31.90
N ALA A 761 -8.35 -29.68 31.47
CA ALA A 761 -8.48 -30.81 32.38
C ALA A 761 -7.30 -30.88 33.37
N LEU A 762 -6.06 -30.74 32.88
CA LEU A 762 -4.87 -30.78 33.75
C LEU A 762 -4.74 -29.51 34.59
N SER A 763 -5.04 -28.33 34.05
CA SER A 763 -4.96 -27.07 34.82
C SER A 763 -5.95 -27.09 35.99
N GLN A 764 -7.17 -27.59 35.79
CA GLN A 764 -8.16 -27.74 36.88
C GLN A 764 -7.65 -28.67 37.99
N ARG A 765 -6.94 -29.75 37.64
CA ARG A 765 -6.27 -30.61 38.64
C ARG A 765 -5.17 -29.87 39.40
N LEU A 766 -4.33 -29.09 38.70
CA LEU A 766 -3.32 -28.25 39.36
C LEU A 766 -3.96 -27.23 40.32
N TRP A 767 -5.09 -26.63 39.94
CA TRP A 767 -5.79 -25.68 40.81
C TRP A 767 -6.32 -26.34 42.07
N ALA A 768 -6.82 -27.58 41.97
CA ALA A 768 -7.28 -28.35 43.11
C ALA A 768 -6.12 -28.71 44.06
N VAL A 769 -4.96 -29.09 43.51
CA VAL A 769 -3.78 -29.49 44.31
C VAL A 769 -3.08 -28.29 44.95
N PHE A 770 -2.85 -27.21 44.19
CA PHE A 770 -2.02 -26.09 44.62
C PHE A 770 -2.80 -24.85 45.08
N GLY A 771 -4.14 -24.86 44.96
CA GLY A 771 -5.00 -23.72 45.32
C GLY A 771 -4.85 -22.48 44.42
N ARG A 772 -4.09 -22.57 43.31
CA ARG A 772 -3.73 -21.42 42.46
C ARG A 772 -4.37 -21.53 41.08
N ARG A 773 -5.43 -20.74 40.84
CA ARG A 773 -6.17 -20.70 39.55
C ARG A 773 -5.39 -20.13 38.35
N GLY A 774 -4.17 -19.62 38.58
CA GLY A 774 -3.28 -19.12 37.52
C GLY A 774 -2.32 -20.17 36.95
N LEU A 775 -2.26 -21.38 37.53
CA LEU A 775 -1.39 -22.43 37.01
C LEU A 775 -1.96 -23.00 35.71
N SER A 776 -1.07 -23.34 34.78
CA SER A 776 -1.45 -24.00 33.54
C SER A 776 -0.67 -25.28 33.35
N ALA A 777 -1.34 -26.30 32.82
CA ALA A 777 -0.71 -27.50 32.29
C ALA A 777 -1.11 -27.65 30.82
N GLY A 778 -0.29 -28.37 30.05
CA GLY A 778 -0.55 -28.57 28.63
C GLY A 778 0.37 -29.63 28.04
N ARG A 779 -0.07 -30.19 26.91
CA ARG A 779 0.59 -31.33 26.26
C ARG A 779 2.07 -31.12 25.94
N VAL A 780 2.50 -29.89 25.65
CA VAL A 780 3.89 -29.56 25.29
C VAL A 780 4.64 -28.84 26.41
N GLN A 781 4.01 -27.88 27.08
CA GLN A 781 4.68 -27.09 28.14
C GLN A 781 5.11 -27.96 29.34
N THR A 782 4.31 -28.98 29.67
CA THR A 782 4.58 -29.84 30.83
C THR A 782 5.82 -30.73 30.61
N PRO A 783 5.98 -31.45 29.48
CA PRO A 783 7.24 -32.15 29.18
C PRO A 783 8.47 -31.26 29.11
N VAL A 784 8.35 -30.07 28.48
CA VAL A 784 9.49 -29.14 28.36
C VAL A 784 9.95 -28.64 29.72
N LEU A 785 9.02 -28.33 30.64
CA LEU A 785 9.37 -27.98 32.01
C LEU A 785 10.09 -29.14 32.71
N GLY A 786 9.67 -30.39 32.45
CA GLY A 786 10.38 -31.59 32.91
C GLY A 786 11.84 -31.61 32.47
N TRP A 787 12.12 -31.41 31.18
CA TRP A 787 13.50 -31.36 30.67
C TRP A 787 14.34 -30.24 31.29
N VAL A 788 13.73 -29.08 31.58
CA VAL A 788 14.43 -27.98 32.26
C VAL A 788 14.81 -28.36 33.69
N ILE A 789 13.90 -29.02 34.41
CA ILE A 789 14.17 -29.53 35.77
C ILE A 789 15.29 -30.57 35.74
N GLU A 790 15.18 -31.57 34.86
CA GLU A 790 16.22 -32.61 34.69
C GLU A 790 17.59 -31.99 34.36
N ARG A 791 17.63 -30.95 33.51
CA ARG A 791 18.87 -30.26 33.18
C ARG A 791 19.42 -29.44 34.35
N ALA A 792 18.55 -28.84 35.17
CA ALA A 792 18.96 -28.12 36.35
C ALA A 792 19.58 -29.07 37.39
N ASP A 793 18.97 -30.24 37.59
CA ASP A 793 19.48 -31.29 38.48
C ASP A 793 20.86 -31.80 37.98
N GLN A 794 21.01 -32.00 36.67
CA GLN A 794 22.31 -32.33 36.06
C GLN A 794 23.34 -31.22 36.25
N ALA A 795 22.93 -29.95 36.22
CA ALA A 795 23.84 -28.81 36.36
C ALA A 795 24.30 -28.56 37.81
N GLN A 796 23.62 -29.14 38.80
CA GLN A 796 24.06 -29.12 40.21
C GLN A 796 25.22 -30.08 40.47
N GLN A 797 25.51 -31.00 39.56
CA GLN A 797 26.66 -31.90 39.69
C GLN A 797 27.95 -31.09 39.58
N GLU A 798 28.76 -31.10 40.63
CA GLU A 798 30.07 -30.48 40.62
C GLU A 798 30.96 -31.17 39.59
N LYS A 799 31.54 -30.38 38.68
CA LYS A 799 32.48 -30.85 37.67
C LYS A 799 33.71 -29.98 37.71
N ALA A 800 34.88 -30.59 37.61
CA ALA A 800 36.10 -29.85 37.43
C ALA A 800 36.35 -29.58 35.94
N VAL A 801 36.68 -28.35 35.59
CA VAL A 801 36.94 -27.95 34.20
C VAL A 801 38.39 -27.49 34.07
N LEU A 802 39.14 -28.23 33.26
CA LEU A 802 40.51 -27.86 32.90
C LEU A 802 40.48 -27.00 31.63
N ARG A 803 41.01 -25.78 31.72
CA ARG A 803 41.15 -24.85 30.59
C ARG A 803 42.61 -24.67 30.23
N LEU A 804 42.98 -25.12 29.03
CA LEU A 804 44.34 -25.02 28.51
C LEU A 804 44.38 -23.99 27.39
N ARG A 805 45.24 -22.99 27.53
CA ARG A 805 45.51 -22.02 26.46
C ARG A 805 46.89 -22.29 25.87
N PHE A 806 46.95 -22.61 24.59
CA PHE A 806 48.20 -22.91 23.88
C PHE A 806 48.12 -22.32 22.47
N ASP A 807 49.13 -21.55 22.07
CA ASP A 807 49.28 -20.95 20.73
C ASP A 807 48.01 -20.22 20.20
N GLY A 808 47.33 -19.49 21.08
CA GLY A 808 46.08 -18.78 20.76
C GLY A 808 44.82 -19.65 20.78
N TYR A 809 44.94 -20.97 20.89
CA TYR A 809 43.81 -21.89 21.05
C TYR A 809 43.41 -22.05 22.51
N LEU A 810 42.11 -22.25 22.75
CA LEU A 810 41.54 -22.60 24.05
C LEU A 810 40.96 -24.01 23.95
N LEU A 811 41.53 -24.95 24.71
CA LEU A 811 41.02 -26.31 24.86
C LEU A 811 40.39 -26.44 26.24
N GLU A 812 39.16 -26.96 26.29
CA GLU A 812 38.44 -27.23 27.53
C GLU A 812 38.21 -28.73 27.68
N ARG A 813 38.38 -29.23 28.91
CA ARG A 813 38.03 -30.61 29.25
C ARG A 813 37.34 -30.68 30.60
N GLU A 814 36.21 -31.39 30.62
CA GLU A 814 35.43 -31.66 31.82
C GLU A 814 35.88 -32.96 32.50
N TYR A 815 35.94 -32.95 33.83
CA TYR A 815 36.16 -34.11 34.68
C TYR A 815 35.04 -34.25 35.71
N PRO A 816 34.66 -35.49 36.07
CA PRO A 816 33.62 -35.75 37.06
C PRO A 816 34.03 -35.38 38.49
N ASP A 817 35.33 -35.28 38.78
CA ASP A 817 35.88 -34.96 40.10
C ASP A 817 37.09 -34.01 40.00
N LEU A 818 37.36 -33.27 41.07
CA LEU A 818 38.46 -32.31 41.16
C LEU A 818 39.83 -32.99 41.26
N ASP A 819 39.91 -34.12 41.96
CA ASP A 819 41.17 -34.82 42.21
C ASP A 819 41.84 -35.25 40.90
N ARG A 820 41.06 -35.78 39.95
CA ARG A 820 41.54 -36.17 38.64
C ARG A 820 41.92 -34.98 37.79
N ALA A 821 41.13 -33.90 37.81
CA ALA A 821 41.48 -32.67 37.11
C ALA A 821 42.78 -32.07 37.65
N GLU A 822 42.98 -32.10 38.96
CA GLU A 822 44.19 -31.60 39.62
C GLU A 822 45.41 -32.49 39.34
N ALA A 823 45.22 -33.82 39.31
CA ALA A 823 46.28 -34.75 38.90
C ALA A 823 46.76 -34.45 37.47
N VAL A 824 45.83 -34.21 36.54
CA VAL A 824 46.18 -33.82 35.17
C VAL A 824 46.86 -32.46 35.16
N TRP A 825 46.31 -31.46 35.86
CA TRP A 825 46.86 -30.10 35.97
C TRP A 825 48.33 -30.10 36.44
N ARG A 826 48.63 -30.84 37.52
CA ARG A 826 49.98 -30.95 38.07
C ARG A 826 50.97 -31.63 37.13
N SER A 827 50.48 -32.40 36.16
CA SER A 827 51.28 -33.14 35.19
C SER A 827 51.45 -32.42 33.83
N LEU A 828 50.93 -31.19 33.70
CA LEU A 828 51.00 -30.39 32.48
C LEU A 828 52.41 -29.87 32.15
N ASP A 829 53.32 -29.82 33.13
CA ASP A 829 54.74 -29.53 32.93
C ASP A 829 55.41 -30.53 31.97
N ARG A 830 54.83 -31.73 31.86
CA ARG A 830 55.26 -32.83 30.99
C ARG A 830 54.31 -33.08 29.83
N LEU A 831 53.42 -32.13 29.51
CA LEU A 831 52.48 -32.25 28.41
C LEU A 831 53.21 -32.38 27.07
N ARG A 832 52.95 -33.47 26.36
CA ARG A 832 53.39 -33.69 24.98
C ARG A 832 52.19 -33.48 24.05
N VAL A 833 52.35 -32.60 23.07
CA VAL A 833 51.35 -32.37 22.03
C VAL A 833 51.88 -32.91 20.72
N ARG A 834 51.11 -33.78 20.05
CA ARG A 834 51.43 -34.33 18.74
C ARG A 834 50.28 -34.08 17.79
N VAL A 835 50.57 -33.69 16.55
CA VAL A 835 49.57 -33.66 15.49
C VAL A 835 49.40 -35.09 14.99
N VAL A 836 48.23 -35.68 15.20
CA VAL A 836 47.90 -37.04 14.79
C VAL A 836 47.45 -37.08 13.33
N GLY A 837 46.86 -35.99 12.85
CA GLY A 837 46.46 -35.84 11.46
C GLY A 837 45.88 -34.47 11.17
N THR A 838 45.81 -34.15 9.88
CA THR A 838 45.10 -32.98 9.37
C THR A 838 43.96 -33.43 8.47
N GLU A 839 42.83 -32.74 8.55
CA GLU A 839 41.65 -33.02 7.76
C GLU A 839 41.14 -31.71 7.17
N GLU A 840 40.99 -31.64 5.85
CA GLU A 840 40.30 -30.53 5.21
C GLU A 840 38.80 -30.81 5.17
N ARG A 841 38.02 -29.95 5.81
CA ARG A 841 36.57 -30.01 5.81
C ARG A 841 35.99 -28.87 5.00
N ARG A 842 35.03 -29.21 4.14
CA ARG A 842 34.19 -28.23 3.47
C ARG A 842 33.14 -27.73 4.46
N VAL A 843 33.26 -26.48 4.87
CA VAL A 843 32.30 -25.82 5.74
C VAL A 843 31.40 -24.95 4.89
N ASN A 844 30.10 -25.21 4.94
CA ASN A 844 29.10 -24.31 4.42
C ASN A 844 27.84 -24.34 5.31
N PRO A 845 27.47 -23.24 5.97
CA PRO A 845 26.27 -23.21 6.78
C PRO A 845 25.00 -23.31 5.90
N PRO A 846 24.02 -24.17 6.28
CA PRO A 846 22.73 -24.20 5.60
C PRO A 846 21.96 -22.89 5.83
N PRO A 847 20.96 -22.55 5.00
CA PRO A 847 20.10 -21.40 5.28
C PRO A 847 19.30 -21.63 6.58
N PHE A 848 18.80 -20.55 7.19
CA PHE A 848 18.11 -20.65 8.47
C PHE A 848 16.71 -21.29 8.35
N VAL A 849 16.38 -22.17 9.29
CA VAL A 849 15.01 -22.54 9.66
C VAL A 849 14.63 -21.90 10.99
N THR A 850 13.36 -22.02 11.40
CA THR A 850 12.88 -21.40 12.66
C THR A 850 13.72 -21.84 13.86
N ALA A 851 14.04 -23.13 13.99
CA ALA A 851 14.82 -23.63 15.12
C ALA A 851 16.24 -23.04 15.17
N THR A 852 16.93 -22.99 14.02
CA THR A 852 18.32 -22.51 13.96
C THR A 852 18.42 -21.00 14.14
N VAL A 853 17.50 -20.21 13.56
CA VAL A 853 17.55 -18.75 13.74
C VAL A 853 17.26 -18.36 15.20
N LEU A 854 16.37 -19.09 15.90
CA LEU A 854 16.08 -18.84 17.30
C LEU A 854 17.30 -19.12 18.18
N ARG A 855 18.01 -20.21 17.91
CA ARG A 855 19.24 -20.58 18.61
C ARG A 855 20.35 -19.55 18.37
N GLU A 856 20.63 -19.20 17.12
CA GLU A 856 21.70 -18.26 16.78
C GLU A 856 21.40 -16.83 17.27
N ALA A 857 20.14 -16.39 17.20
CA ALA A 857 19.75 -15.09 17.75
C ALA A 857 19.88 -15.04 19.28
N ALA A 858 19.60 -16.13 19.99
CA ALA A 858 19.83 -16.19 21.43
C ALA A 858 21.32 -16.12 21.75
N HIS A 859 22.15 -16.88 21.03
CA HIS A 859 23.59 -16.95 21.25
C HIS A 859 24.32 -15.66 20.89
N LEU A 860 24.07 -15.09 19.71
CA LEU A 860 24.83 -13.95 19.18
C LEU A 860 24.24 -12.59 19.54
N LEU A 861 22.91 -12.51 19.73
CA LEU A 861 22.19 -11.25 19.94
C LEU A 861 21.58 -11.13 21.34
N GLY A 862 21.64 -12.18 22.16
CA GLY A 862 21.03 -12.20 23.50
C GLY A 862 19.51 -12.09 23.48
N LEU A 863 18.86 -12.51 22.39
CA LEU A 863 17.41 -12.38 22.20
C LEU A 863 16.67 -13.63 22.70
N SER A 864 15.62 -13.45 23.49
CA SER A 864 14.72 -14.54 23.85
C SER A 864 13.94 -15.05 22.63
N ALA A 865 13.53 -16.32 22.65
CA ALA A 865 12.79 -16.92 21.54
C ALA A 865 11.53 -16.12 21.17
N SER A 866 10.77 -15.65 22.16
CA SER A 866 9.57 -14.82 21.92
C SER A 866 9.92 -13.49 21.25
N ARG A 867 10.99 -12.82 21.68
CA ARG A 867 11.42 -11.54 21.09
C ARG A 867 11.94 -11.74 19.66
N THR A 868 12.70 -12.80 19.42
CA THR A 868 13.18 -13.16 18.08
C THR A 868 12.01 -13.46 17.15
N MET A 869 11.02 -14.26 17.58
CA MET A 869 9.82 -14.54 16.77
C MET A 869 9.03 -13.26 16.44
N ALA A 870 8.89 -12.33 17.40
CA ALA A 870 8.22 -11.06 17.14
C ALA A 870 8.97 -10.19 16.11
N LEU A 871 10.31 -10.16 16.16
CA LEU A 871 11.12 -9.46 15.17
C LEU A 871 11.07 -10.15 13.80
N LEU A 872 11.11 -11.49 13.74
CA LEU A 872 10.96 -12.25 12.50
C LEU A 872 9.59 -12.01 11.85
N GLN A 873 8.50 -12.04 12.63
CA GLN A 873 7.17 -11.69 12.15
C GLN A 873 7.17 -10.29 11.55
N GLU A 874 7.74 -9.30 12.24
CA GLU A 874 7.81 -7.93 11.73
C GLU A 874 8.64 -7.85 10.44
N LEU A 875 9.82 -8.49 10.37
CA LEU A 875 10.64 -8.51 9.15
C LEU A 875 9.91 -9.15 7.97
N PHE A 876 9.16 -10.23 8.21
CA PHE A 876 8.33 -10.89 7.20
C PHE A 876 7.19 -9.98 6.74
N GLU A 877 6.42 -9.39 7.67
CA GLU A 877 5.29 -8.50 7.36
C GLU A 877 5.72 -7.20 6.66
N ARG A 878 6.99 -6.81 6.81
CA ARG A 878 7.62 -5.68 6.09
C ARG A 878 8.22 -6.08 4.75
N GLY A 879 8.15 -7.37 4.39
CA GLY A 879 8.63 -7.88 3.11
C GLY A 879 10.14 -7.96 3.01
N LEU A 880 10.87 -8.05 4.12
CA LEU A 880 12.33 -8.12 4.15
C LEU A 880 12.84 -9.56 4.10
N ILE A 881 12.08 -10.51 4.67
CA ILE A 881 12.43 -11.94 4.70
C ILE A 881 11.25 -12.81 4.24
N THR A 882 11.56 -14.05 3.86
CA THR A 882 10.59 -15.13 3.63
C THR A 882 9.83 -15.50 4.91
N TYR A 883 8.77 -16.31 4.77
CA TYR A 883 7.98 -16.77 5.90
C TYR A 883 8.85 -17.50 6.95
N HIS A 884 8.77 -17.01 8.19
CA HIS A 884 9.72 -17.35 9.25
C HIS A 884 9.35 -18.59 10.08
N ARG A 885 8.16 -19.16 9.89
CA ARG A 885 7.74 -20.43 10.50
C ARG A 885 7.93 -21.56 9.49
N THR A 886 9.15 -22.05 9.41
CA THR A 886 9.60 -23.02 8.40
C THR A 886 10.59 -24.00 9.03
N ASP A 887 10.45 -25.26 8.66
CA ASP A 887 11.35 -26.38 8.96
C ASP A 887 12.13 -26.84 7.71
N SER A 888 11.88 -26.20 6.57
CA SER A 888 12.46 -26.54 5.27
C SER A 888 13.74 -25.75 5.01
N LEU A 889 14.79 -26.43 4.58
CA LEU A 889 16.04 -25.82 4.11
C LEU A 889 15.97 -25.36 2.64
N HIS A 890 14.88 -25.65 1.94
CA HIS A 890 14.77 -25.40 0.50
C HIS A 890 14.89 -23.91 0.13
N ILE A 891 15.59 -23.63 -0.96
CA ILE A 891 15.68 -22.30 -1.60
C ILE A 891 15.22 -22.41 -3.05
N ALA A 892 14.21 -21.62 -3.41
CA ALA A 892 13.65 -21.56 -4.76
C ALA A 892 14.62 -20.89 -5.76
N PRO A 893 14.45 -21.10 -7.09
CA PRO A 893 15.23 -20.41 -8.11
C PRO A 893 15.28 -18.89 -7.94
N GLU A 894 14.16 -18.26 -7.59
CA GLU A 894 14.04 -16.84 -7.32
C GLU A 894 14.90 -16.41 -6.12
N GLY A 895 14.89 -17.21 -5.06
CA GLY A 895 15.75 -16.99 -3.89
C GLY A 895 17.22 -17.04 -4.26
N ARG A 896 17.65 -18.01 -5.06
CA ARG A 896 19.03 -18.10 -5.53
C ARG A 896 19.43 -16.92 -6.41
N ALA A 897 18.49 -16.41 -7.23
CA ALA A 897 18.71 -15.21 -8.03
C ALA A 897 18.97 -13.98 -7.15
N VAL A 898 18.33 -13.85 -5.99
CA VAL A 898 18.62 -12.76 -5.03
C VAL A 898 20.08 -12.77 -4.60
N ALA A 899 20.63 -13.93 -4.22
CA ALA A 899 22.04 -14.05 -3.85
C ALA A 899 22.97 -13.77 -5.04
N ARG A 900 22.64 -14.31 -6.22
CA ARG A 900 23.41 -14.09 -7.46
C ARG A 900 23.51 -12.60 -7.78
N THR A 901 22.38 -11.90 -7.87
CA THR A 901 22.33 -10.48 -8.20
C THR A 901 23.14 -9.66 -7.21
N TYR A 902 22.99 -9.90 -5.89
CA TYR A 902 23.78 -9.18 -4.90
C TYR A 902 25.28 -9.42 -5.05
N LEU A 903 25.71 -10.67 -5.25
CA LEU A 903 27.13 -11.01 -5.41
C LEU A 903 27.71 -10.41 -6.71
N GLU A 904 26.97 -10.43 -7.81
CA GLU A 904 27.37 -9.82 -9.09
C GLU A 904 27.50 -8.29 -8.97
N GLU A 905 26.51 -7.61 -8.39
CA GLU A 905 26.51 -6.15 -8.18
C GLU A 905 27.69 -5.68 -7.31
N ASN A 906 28.21 -6.56 -6.43
CA ASN A 906 29.33 -6.27 -5.55
C ASN A 906 30.67 -6.85 -6.02
N GLY A 907 30.77 -7.35 -7.26
CA GLY A 907 32.02 -7.91 -7.82
C GLY A 907 32.45 -9.26 -7.23
N LEU A 908 31.56 -9.93 -6.49
CA LEU A 908 31.76 -11.21 -5.81
C LEU A 908 31.08 -12.38 -6.52
N GLY A 909 30.63 -12.21 -7.77
CA GLY A 909 29.91 -13.22 -8.54
C GLY A 909 30.66 -14.57 -8.66
N HIS A 910 31.99 -14.55 -8.64
CA HIS A 910 32.84 -15.74 -8.67
C HIS A 910 32.70 -16.65 -7.42
N LEU A 911 32.08 -16.17 -6.34
CA LEU A 911 31.79 -16.96 -5.14
C LEU A 911 30.45 -17.70 -5.21
N PHE A 912 29.57 -17.35 -6.16
CA PHE A 912 28.21 -17.87 -6.23
C PHE A 912 28.16 -19.33 -6.73
N GLU A 913 27.41 -20.19 -6.03
CA GLU A 913 27.17 -21.59 -6.46
C GLU A 913 25.66 -21.90 -6.64
N GLY A 914 24.78 -21.24 -5.89
CA GLY A 914 23.32 -21.33 -6.10
C GLY A 914 22.70 -22.68 -5.71
N ARG A 915 22.68 -23.00 -4.42
CA ARG A 915 22.24 -24.31 -3.89
C ARG A 915 20.77 -24.30 -3.47
N SER A 916 20.04 -25.36 -3.80
CA SER A 916 18.63 -25.53 -3.41
C SER A 916 18.46 -26.04 -1.98
N TRP A 917 19.47 -26.71 -1.40
CA TRP A 917 19.48 -27.24 -0.03
C TRP A 917 18.39 -28.28 0.32
N GLY A 918 17.68 -28.80 -0.68
CA GLY A 918 16.68 -29.86 -0.51
C GLY A 918 15.59 -29.80 -1.58
N PRO A 919 14.66 -30.78 -1.59
CA PRO A 919 13.47 -30.74 -2.43
C PRO A 919 12.53 -29.60 -2.00
N PRO A 920 11.65 -29.11 -2.88
CA PRO A 920 10.65 -28.11 -2.53
C PRO A 920 9.77 -28.56 -1.36
N GLY A 921 9.76 -27.77 -0.28
CA GLY A 921 8.84 -27.90 0.84
C GLY A 921 7.61 -27.00 0.69
N VAL A 922 6.70 -27.03 1.68
CA VAL A 922 5.57 -26.09 1.76
C VAL A 922 6.05 -24.64 1.92
N HIS A 923 7.22 -24.47 2.54
CA HIS A 923 7.89 -23.19 2.73
C HIS A 923 9.35 -23.28 2.29
N GLU A 924 9.93 -22.12 1.96
CA GLU A 924 11.37 -21.97 1.83
C GLU A 924 12.02 -21.74 3.21
N ALA A 925 13.35 -21.83 3.25
CA ALA A 925 14.13 -21.38 4.39
C ALA A 925 14.01 -19.86 4.60
N ILE A 926 14.40 -19.40 5.78
CA ILE A 926 14.42 -17.99 6.18
C ILE A 926 15.57 -17.27 5.48
N ARG A 927 15.24 -16.40 4.52
CA ARG A 927 16.20 -15.62 3.73
C ARG A 927 15.65 -14.23 3.39
N PRO A 928 16.52 -13.29 2.98
CA PRO A 928 16.09 -12.03 2.38
C PRO A 928 15.25 -12.23 1.11
N THR A 929 14.32 -11.31 0.87
CA THR A 929 13.45 -11.30 -0.33
C THR A 929 14.03 -10.46 -1.47
N ARG A 930 15.01 -9.61 -1.18
CA ARG A 930 15.66 -8.68 -2.11
C ARG A 930 17.17 -8.67 -1.90
N PRO A 931 17.96 -8.30 -2.92
CA PRO A 931 19.41 -8.14 -2.80
C PRO A 931 19.75 -6.83 -2.06
N GLN A 932 19.26 -6.69 -0.83
CA GLN A 932 19.40 -5.49 -0.01
C GLN A 932 20.14 -5.85 1.27
N ASP A 933 21.36 -5.35 1.41
CA ASP A 933 22.13 -5.51 2.63
C ASP A 933 21.62 -4.61 3.77
N ARG A 934 22.32 -4.67 4.90
CA ARG A 934 22.05 -3.84 6.07
C ARG A 934 21.98 -2.34 5.71
N GLN A 935 22.94 -1.83 4.95
CA GLN A 935 23.05 -0.41 4.65
C GLN A 935 21.85 0.09 3.84
N THR A 936 21.40 -0.72 2.88
CA THR A 936 20.22 -0.43 2.08
C THR A 936 18.95 -0.38 2.93
N VAL A 937 18.77 -1.34 3.86
CA VAL A 937 17.61 -1.35 4.77
C VAL A 937 17.65 -0.16 5.74
N GLU A 938 18.84 0.21 6.21
CA GLU A 938 19.05 1.38 7.08
C GLU A 938 18.66 2.70 6.38
N LEU A 939 18.97 2.83 5.09
CA LEU A 939 18.49 3.96 4.30
C LEU A 939 16.96 3.99 4.15
N LEU A 940 16.32 2.84 3.92
CA LEU A 940 14.86 2.78 3.86
C LEU A 940 14.23 3.25 5.17
N LEU A 941 14.87 2.92 6.30
CA LEU A 941 14.51 3.41 7.63
C LEU A 941 14.75 4.93 7.77
N GLY A 942 15.82 5.48 7.20
CA GLY A 942 16.13 6.92 7.22
C GLY A 942 15.14 7.75 6.39
N THR A 943 14.86 7.33 5.15
CA THR A 943 13.90 7.96 4.24
C THR A 943 12.44 7.86 4.71
N GLY A 944 12.13 6.87 5.56
CA GLY A 944 10.77 6.60 6.05
C GLY A 944 9.93 5.77 5.09
N LEU A 945 10.58 5.17 4.09
CA LEU A 945 9.97 4.16 3.23
C LEU A 945 9.74 2.85 4.00
N LEU A 946 10.54 2.60 5.04
CA LEU A 946 10.41 1.49 5.98
C LEU A 946 10.31 2.01 7.42
N GLU A 947 9.54 1.33 8.26
CA GLU A 947 9.43 1.58 9.70
C GLU A 947 9.48 0.24 10.42
N LEU A 948 10.21 0.17 11.54
CA LEU A 948 10.33 -1.02 12.39
C LEU A 948 10.12 -0.62 13.85
N SER A 949 9.55 -1.53 14.65
CA SER A 949 9.25 -1.31 16.07
C SER A 949 10.52 -1.15 16.90
N GLN A 950 11.53 -1.98 16.62
CA GLN A 950 12.84 -1.97 17.27
C GLN A 950 13.95 -1.94 16.21
N PRO A 951 14.14 -0.80 15.51
CA PRO A 951 14.98 -0.75 14.31
C PRO A 951 16.39 -1.31 14.50
N ARG A 952 17.04 -0.99 15.62
CA ARG A 952 18.41 -1.47 15.90
C ARG A 952 18.50 -2.99 16.01
N LEU A 953 17.59 -3.63 16.74
CA LEU A 953 17.60 -5.08 16.94
C LEU A 953 17.10 -5.82 15.70
N ALA A 954 16.05 -5.30 15.05
CA ALA A 954 15.55 -5.84 13.80
C ALA A 954 16.62 -5.80 12.70
N LEU A 955 17.41 -4.72 12.62
CA LEU A 955 18.51 -4.59 11.67
C LEU A 955 19.65 -5.57 11.96
N ARG A 956 20.01 -5.80 13.23
CA ARG A 956 21.00 -6.82 13.62
C ARG A 956 20.53 -8.24 13.28
N LEU A 957 19.26 -8.54 13.53
CA LEU A 957 18.68 -9.83 13.19
C LEU A 957 18.60 -10.03 11.67
N TYR A 958 18.20 -8.99 10.93
CA TYR A 958 18.20 -9.00 9.47
C TYR A 958 19.61 -9.23 8.90
N ASP A 959 20.62 -8.53 9.42
CA ASP A 959 22.02 -8.69 9.00
C ASP A 959 22.53 -10.12 9.25
N LEU A 960 22.18 -10.71 10.41
CA LEU A 960 22.48 -12.13 10.70
C LEU A 960 21.84 -13.06 9.65
N ILE A 961 20.56 -12.88 9.34
CA ILE A 961 19.85 -13.67 8.33
C ILE A 961 20.48 -13.48 6.94
N PHE A 962 20.78 -12.23 6.57
CA PHE A 962 21.33 -11.87 5.26
C PHE A 962 22.69 -12.52 5.03
N ARG A 963 23.61 -12.38 5.99
CA ARG A 963 24.95 -12.98 5.89
C ARG A 963 24.90 -14.50 5.87
N HIS A 964 24.08 -15.12 6.71
CA HIS A 964 23.95 -16.57 6.78
C HIS A 964 23.34 -17.14 5.48
N PHE A 965 22.35 -16.44 4.91
CA PHE A 965 21.78 -16.79 3.62
C PHE A 965 22.82 -16.69 2.50
N LEU A 966 23.56 -15.58 2.39
CA LEU A 966 24.59 -15.44 1.37
C LEU A 966 25.67 -16.52 1.49
N ALA A 967 26.14 -16.79 2.72
CA ALA A 967 27.10 -17.87 2.98
C ALA A 967 26.58 -19.21 2.42
N SER A 968 25.31 -19.55 2.68
CA SER A 968 24.69 -20.78 2.17
C SER A 968 24.67 -20.90 0.64
N GLN A 969 24.74 -19.77 -0.08
CA GLN A 969 24.71 -19.71 -1.55
C GLN A 969 26.09 -19.56 -2.19
N CYS A 970 27.13 -19.40 -1.37
CA CYS A 970 28.52 -19.33 -1.80
C CYS A 970 29.17 -20.73 -1.91
N ARG A 971 30.34 -20.77 -2.58
CA ARG A 971 31.26 -21.90 -2.56
C ARG A 971 31.64 -22.29 -1.12
N PRO A 972 31.82 -23.58 -0.79
CA PRO A 972 32.20 -23.97 0.57
C PRO A 972 33.58 -23.41 0.91
N ALA A 973 33.78 -23.04 2.18
CA ALA A 973 35.11 -22.77 2.69
C ALA A 973 35.84 -24.10 2.91
N LEU A 974 37.10 -24.20 2.47
CA LEU A 974 37.99 -25.28 2.86
C LEU A 974 38.69 -24.86 4.15
N VAL A 975 38.34 -25.53 5.25
CA VAL A 975 38.95 -25.29 6.56
C VAL A 975 39.75 -26.52 6.91
N ARG A 976 41.03 -26.33 7.18
CA ARG A 976 41.91 -27.39 7.62
C ARG A 976 41.83 -27.49 9.14
N TYR A 977 41.60 -28.69 9.64
CA TYR A 977 41.57 -29.00 11.07
C TYR A 977 42.76 -29.89 11.39
N ALA A 978 43.46 -29.61 12.48
CA ALA A 978 44.46 -30.50 13.05
C ALA A 978 43.85 -31.26 14.22
N ARG A 979 44.00 -32.58 14.22
CA ARG A 979 43.75 -33.41 15.40
C ARG A 979 45.02 -33.47 16.22
N LEU A 980 44.96 -32.91 17.41
CA LEU A 980 46.03 -32.89 18.39
C LEU A 980 45.80 -34.03 19.38
N ARG A 981 46.85 -34.79 19.67
CA ARG A 981 46.89 -35.71 20.81
C ARG A 981 47.74 -35.09 21.89
N LEU A 982 47.10 -34.85 23.02
CA LEU A 982 47.65 -34.29 24.23
C LEU A 982 47.94 -35.44 25.18
N GLU A 983 49.18 -35.62 25.58
CA GLU A 983 49.62 -36.70 26.46
C GLU A 983 50.31 -36.12 27.69
N THR A 984 49.78 -36.43 28.87
CA THR A 984 50.46 -36.24 30.15
C THR A 984 50.81 -37.62 30.73
N PRO A 985 51.66 -37.69 31.77
CA PRO A 985 51.87 -38.92 32.53
C PRO A 985 50.60 -39.54 33.13
N VAL A 986 49.53 -38.75 33.28
CA VAL A 986 48.27 -39.17 33.92
C VAL A 986 47.27 -39.69 32.89
N GLU A 987 47.22 -39.08 31.69
CA GLU A 987 46.28 -39.48 30.64
C GLU A 987 46.63 -38.91 29.26
N ALA A 988 45.98 -39.43 28.24
CA ALA A 988 46.03 -38.91 26.88
C ALA A 988 44.63 -38.62 26.34
N TRP A 989 44.50 -37.58 25.54
CA TRP A 989 43.25 -37.26 24.83
C TRP A 989 43.49 -36.57 23.51
N GLU A 990 42.43 -36.53 22.70
CA GLU A 990 42.42 -35.85 21.43
C GLU A 990 41.60 -34.56 21.52
N ALA A 991 42.09 -33.53 20.84
CA ALA A 991 41.40 -32.27 20.62
C ALA A 991 41.53 -31.88 19.16
N GLU A 992 40.56 -31.11 18.65
CA GLU A 992 40.57 -30.64 17.27
C GLU A 992 40.64 -29.11 17.25
N VAL A 993 41.54 -28.56 16.44
CA VAL A 993 41.70 -27.11 16.25
C VAL A 993 41.74 -26.75 14.76
N PRO A 994 41.14 -25.62 14.34
CA PRO A 994 41.30 -25.11 12.97
C PRO A 994 42.72 -24.55 12.76
N VAL A 995 43.39 -24.85 11.64
CA VAL A 995 44.82 -24.53 11.35
C VAL A 995 45.09 -24.07 9.92
#